data_AF-A0A4W5RRD0-F1
#
_entry.id   AF-A0A4W5RRD0-F1
#
_cell.length_a   1.000
_cell.length_b   1.000
_cell.length_c   1.000
_cell.angle_alpha   90.00
_cell.angle_beta   90.00
_cell.angle_gamma   90.00
#
_symmetry.space_group_name_H-M   'P 1'
#
loop_
_entity.id
_entity.type
_entity.pdbx_description
1 polymer ?
#
loop_
_entity_poly.entity_id
_entity_poly.type
_entity_poly.pdbx_seq_one_letter_code
_entity_poly.pdbx_strand_id
1 'polypeptide(L)'
;MTSENHATVKVDTSMVMSPTGSATQGSPVSPSTSKPMPELPDELVQAGWSKCWSKRENRPYWFNRFTNQSLWEMPVLGQHDVISDPLGLNAAPAEGTGDAGVGNGQRKRRLSEEAAQGGPNSFKRPKMEVGIPVTLTPIVPISPITPGAKPWNSTIGTEDKPGQHSMPAPAPYRPTVIYWDLDVQTNAVIRERPPANHLPPHPEMELQRAQLTTKLRLHYHELCYQREGIEPPRESFNRWLLERKVLDKGPDPLLPSECDPIISPSMFREVMNDIPIRLSRIKYKEEARKLLFKYAEAAKKMIDSRNATPDSRKVVKWNAEDTMNWLRRDHSASKEDYMDRLEHLRKQCGPHVAAVAKDSVEGICTKIYHISAEYVRRIHQAHQTLLKDCNVSDPEAADVQDRLVYCYPIRLALPSPAQPRVELHFENDIACLRYKGEMVKVNRSYFTKLELLYRYSSIDDPRFEKFLSRVWCLIKRYLVMFGAGVNEGTGLQGALPVPVFEALNKQFGVTFECFASPLNSYFKQFCSAFPDTDGFFGSRGPFLNFSPASGSFEANPPFSEELMDAMVTHFEKLLEKSSEPLSFIIFVPEWRDPLTPALHRMESSAFRRYQMSVPAFEHEYRSGSQHICKKEDMYYKAVHGTVVIFLQNAAGFAKWEPTPERIQELLAAYQVSRRALGSPGPSSAPTTPSPASAGGSGDKDSIAAKTAPEQSASLDTSPARQDNSSSSSNPVEKTTPSPETASV
;
A
#
# COMPACT_ATOMS: atom_id res chain seq x y z
N MET A 1 19.16 20.40 -83.00
CA MET A 1 20.01 21.34 -82.24
C MET A 1 20.51 20.55 -81.03
N THR A 2 21.70 19.94 -81.06
CA THR A 2 23.05 20.54 -80.96
C THR A 2 23.35 21.08 -79.54
N SER A 3 24.43 20.68 -78.85
CA SER A 3 25.50 19.74 -79.25
C SER A 3 26.48 19.41 -78.10
N GLU A 4 26.91 18.15 -78.03
CA GLU A 4 28.30 17.69 -77.73
C GLU A 4 28.92 17.92 -76.32
N ASN A 5 29.91 17.12 -75.83
CA ASN A 5 30.72 16.06 -76.47
C ASN A 5 31.16 14.90 -75.51
N HIS A 6 31.55 13.77 -76.13
CA HIS A 6 32.43 12.61 -75.74
C HIS A 6 33.27 12.60 -74.43
N ALA A 7 33.81 11.50 -73.85
CA ALA A 7 33.87 10.01 -74.06
C ALA A 7 34.72 9.37 -72.88
N THR A 8 35.08 8.08 -72.67
CA THR A 8 34.60 6.65 -72.77
C THR A 8 35.57 5.80 -71.84
N VAL A 9 35.83 4.46 -71.80
CA VAL A 9 35.48 3.21 -72.52
C VAL A 9 35.84 1.93 -71.66
N LYS A 10 35.10 0.80 -71.79
CA LYS A 10 35.38 -0.62 -71.36
C LYS A 10 35.63 -0.95 -69.86
N VAL A 11 35.32 -2.11 -69.24
CA VAL A 11 34.86 -3.50 -69.60
C VAL A 11 35.95 -4.59 -69.82
N ASP A 12 36.17 -5.49 -68.84
CA ASP A 12 35.91 -6.98 -68.84
C ASP A 12 36.85 -7.96 -68.05
N THR A 13 36.24 -9.07 -67.59
CA THR A 13 36.67 -10.46 -67.19
C THR A 13 38.09 -10.91 -66.69
N SER A 14 38.13 -11.34 -65.41
CA SER A 14 38.45 -12.73 -64.89
C SER A 14 39.87 -13.41 -64.89
N MET A 15 40.04 -14.37 -63.94
CA MET A 15 41.04 -15.47 -63.82
C MET A 15 42.51 -15.13 -63.37
N VAL A 16 43.30 -16.01 -62.70
CA VAL A 16 43.05 -17.05 -61.66
C VAL A 16 44.37 -17.52 -60.95
N MET A 17 44.31 -17.90 -59.66
CA MET A 17 45.27 -18.72 -58.83
C MET A 17 46.74 -18.29 -58.50
N SER A 18 47.01 -18.18 -57.18
CA SER A 18 48.08 -18.88 -56.38
C SER A 18 49.59 -18.58 -56.61
N PRO A 19 50.54 -18.91 -55.68
CA PRO A 19 50.44 -19.79 -54.49
C PRO A 19 51.11 -19.34 -53.14
N THR A 20 50.80 -20.09 -52.06
CA THR A 20 51.60 -20.41 -50.83
C THR A 20 52.47 -19.38 -50.07
N GLY A 21 52.29 -19.29 -48.74
CA GLY A 21 53.32 -18.79 -47.81
C GLY A 21 52.93 -18.69 -46.32
N SER A 22 53.35 -19.68 -45.50
CA SER A 22 53.56 -19.69 -44.01
C SER A 22 52.67 -18.90 -43.02
N ALA A 23 52.44 -19.48 -41.83
CA ALA A 23 51.66 -18.88 -40.74
C ALA A 23 52.50 -18.40 -39.55
N THR A 24 51.98 -17.41 -38.80
CA THR A 24 52.33 -17.13 -37.40
C THR A 24 51.12 -16.52 -36.66
N GLN A 25 51.01 -16.74 -35.35
CA GLN A 25 49.92 -16.22 -34.52
C GLN A 25 50.21 -14.79 -34.03
N GLY A 26 49.17 -13.97 -33.89
CA GLY A 26 49.23 -12.65 -33.24
C GLY A 26 47.82 -12.06 -33.07
N SER A 27 47.35 -11.95 -31.83
CA SER A 27 45.98 -11.50 -31.52
C SER A 27 45.84 -9.98 -31.68
N PRO A 28 44.92 -9.46 -32.52
CA PRO A 28 44.73 -8.03 -32.69
C PRO A 28 43.92 -7.43 -31.53
N VAL A 29 44.52 -6.46 -30.82
CA VAL A 29 43.80 -5.59 -29.88
C VAL A 29 42.88 -4.66 -30.68
N SER A 30 41.59 -4.63 -30.34
CA SER A 30 40.62 -3.76 -31.01
C SER A 30 40.66 -2.34 -30.43
N PRO A 31 40.60 -1.27 -31.26
CA PRO A 31 40.66 0.11 -30.78
C PRO A 31 39.36 0.54 -30.09
N SER A 32 39.48 1.50 -29.17
CA SER A 32 38.36 2.05 -28.39
C SER A 32 37.55 3.09 -29.17
N THR A 33 36.23 3.06 -29.03
CA THR A 33 35.32 4.17 -29.38
C THR A 33 34.29 4.41 -28.28
N SER A 34 34.77 4.82 -27.10
CA SER A 34 33.93 5.24 -25.99
C SER A 34 33.24 6.58 -26.28
N LYS A 35 31.99 6.54 -26.75
CA LYS A 35 31.03 7.60 -26.41
C LYS A 35 30.45 7.27 -25.03
N PRO A 36 30.36 8.24 -24.09
CA PRO A 36 29.62 8.01 -22.85
C PRO A 36 28.16 7.67 -23.21
N MET A 37 27.65 6.55 -22.70
CA MET A 37 26.22 6.27 -22.80
C MET A 37 25.48 7.26 -21.89
N PRO A 38 24.30 7.76 -22.28
CA PRO A 38 23.40 8.41 -21.34
C PRO A 38 23.10 7.46 -20.17
N GLU A 39 23.33 7.99 -18.97
CA GLU A 39 22.75 7.47 -17.73
C GLU A 39 21.25 7.80 -17.72
N LEU A 40 20.47 7.11 -16.88
CA LEU A 40 19.07 7.48 -16.68
C LEU A 40 19.02 8.81 -15.94
N PRO A 41 18.16 9.76 -16.35
CA PRO A 41 17.73 10.85 -15.48
C PRO A 41 17.32 10.33 -14.10
N ASP A 42 17.79 10.98 -13.02
CA ASP A 42 17.55 10.56 -11.63
C ASP A 42 16.06 10.32 -11.32
N GLU A 43 15.19 11.13 -11.92
CA GLU A 43 13.74 11.05 -11.82
C GLU A 43 13.17 9.71 -12.29
N LEU A 44 13.76 9.11 -13.33
CA LEU A 44 13.39 7.78 -13.83
C LEU A 44 13.93 6.67 -12.92
N VAL A 45 15.15 6.84 -12.39
CA VAL A 45 15.72 5.92 -11.38
C VAL A 45 14.86 5.91 -10.11
N GLN A 46 14.42 7.09 -9.66
CA GLN A 46 13.49 7.28 -8.54
C GLN A 46 12.10 6.70 -8.83
N ALA A 47 11.63 6.78 -10.09
CA ALA A 47 10.42 6.08 -10.56
C ALA A 47 10.62 4.56 -10.76
N GLY A 48 11.76 4.01 -10.34
CA GLY A 48 12.04 2.57 -10.31
C GLY A 48 12.75 2.00 -11.54
N TRP A 49 13.05 2.81 -12.56
CA TRP A 49 13.70 2.35 -13.78
C TRP A 49 15.20 2.11 -13.59
N SER A 50 15.71 1.07 -14.24
CA SER A 50 17.10 0.63 -14.15
C SER A 50 17.60 0.13 -15.50
N LYS A 51 18.90 0.31 -15.80
CA LYS A 51 19.49 -0.25 -17.03
C LYS A 51 19.81 -1.73 -16.83
N CYS A 52 19.38 -2.56 -17.76
CA CYS A 52 19.69 -3.98 -17.82
C CYS A 52 20.22 -4.36 -19.21
N TRP A 53 20.90 -5.49 -19.33
CA TRP A 53 21.41 -5.99 -20.61
C TRP A 53 20.75 -7.32 -20.97
N SER A 54 20.15 -7.41 -22.16
CA SER A 54 19.60 -8.68 -22.65
C SER A 54 20.70 -9.50 -23.30
N LYS A 55 21.09 -10.62 -22.68
CA LYS A 55 21.99 -11.61 -23.29
C LYS A 55 21.38 -12.29 -24.53
N ARG A 56 20.04 -12.32 -24.64
CA ARG A 56 19.31 -12.93 -25.75
C ARG A 56 19.21 -12.02 -26.97
N GLU A 57 18.90 -10.74 -26.74
CA GLU A 57 18.66 -9.74 -27.79
C GLU A 57 19.89 -8.83 -28.05
N ASN A 58 21.01 -9.12 -27.36
CA ASN A 58 22.30 -8.42 -27.40
C ASN A 58 22.22 -6.87 -27.37
N ARG A 59 21.27 -6.33 -26.60
CA ARG A 59 21.02 -4.88 -26.50
C ARG A 59 20.59 -4.50 -25.07
N PRO A 60 20.77 -3.23 -24.65
CA PRO A 60 20.28 -2.77 -23.37
C PRO A 60 18.74 -2.71 -23.38
N TYR A 61 18.17 -2.80 -22.18
CA TYR A 61 16.78 -2.53 -21.89
C TYR A 61 16.68 -1.81 -20.55
N TRP A 62 15.49 -1.33 -20.22
CA TRP A 62 15.18 -0.60 -19.01
C TRP A 62 14.12 -1.38 -18.24
N PHE A 63 14.42 -1.76 -17.01
CA PHE A 63 13.52 -2.53 -16.15
C PHE A 63 13.01 -1.65 -15.01
N ASN A 64 11.71 -1.63 -14.79
CA ASN A 64 11.10 -0.95 -13.64
C ASN A 64 10.83 -1.94 -12.49
N ARG A 65 11.49 -1.73 -11.35
CA ARG A 65 11.36 -2.60 -10.16
C ARG A 65 9.99 -2.54 -9.48
N PHE A 66 9.25 -1.45 -9.61
CA PHE A 66 7.94 -1.27 -9.00
C PHE A 66 6.81 -1.83 -9.87
N THR A 67 6.94 -1.74 -11.20
CA THR A 67 5.86 -2.08 -12.15
C THR A 67 6.08 -3.41 -12.88
N ASN A 68 7.27 -4.00 -12.70
CA ASN A 68 7.78 -5.17 -13.44
C ASN A 68 7.87 -4.96 -14.97
N GLN A 69 7.77 -3.71 -15.45
CA GLN A 69 7.78 -3.41 -16.88
C GLN A 69 9.21 -3.37 -17.44
N SER A 70 9.43 -4.09 -18.54
CA SER A 70 10.64 -3.98 -19.36
C SER A 70 10.40 -3.10 -20.59
N LEU A 71 11.40 -2.31 -20.98
CA LEU A 71 11.38 -1.37 -22.12
C LEU A 71 12.68 -1.44 -22.92
N TRP A 72 12.61 -1.48 -24.24
CA TRP A 72 13.81 -1.42 -25.09
C TRP A 72 14.29 0.01 -25.39
N GLU A 73 13.46 1.01 -25.09
CA GLU A 73 13.68 2.43 -25.34
C GLU A 73 13.60 3.21 -24.02
N MET A 74 14.29 4.35 -23.93
CA MET A 74 14.39 5.09 -22.67
C MET A 74 12.99 5.54 -22.19
N PRO A 75 12.57 5.22 -20.96
CA PRO A 75 11.29 5.63 -20.43
C PRO A 75 11.16 7.16 -20.37
N VAL A 76 9.92 7.65 -20.46
CA VAL A 76 9.58 9.08 -20.36
C VAL A 76 8.56 9.25 -19.22
N LEU A 77 8.74 10.31 -18.43
CA LEU A 77 7.92 10.62 -17.26
C LEU A 77 6.55 11.21 -17.67
N GLY A 78 5.60 11.22 -16.74
CA GLY A 78 4.26 11.80 -16.97
C GLY A 78 3.27 10.90 -17.72
N GLN A 79 3.58 9.63 -17.97
CA GLN A 79 2.61 8.65 -18.50
C GLN A 79 2.21 7.60 -17.45
N HIS A 80 0.90 7.52 -17.21
CA HIS A 80 0.21 6.71 -16.19
C HIS A 80 0.78 5.32 -15.92
N ASP A 81 0.96 5.03 -14.64
CA ASP A 81 1.40 3.76 -14.06
C ASP A 81 0.28 3.17 -13.17
N VAL A 82 0.43 1.95 -12.66
CA VAL A 82 -0.55 1.33 -11.74
C VAL A 82 -0.48 1.94 -10.34
N ILE A 83 0.65 2.56 -9.97
CA ILE A 83 0.73 3.46 -8.81
C ILE A 83 -0.01 4.79 -9.08
N SER A 84 -0.27 5.11 -10.36
CA SER A 84 -1.00 6.31 -10.83
C SER A 84 -2.50 6.09 -11.08
N ASP A 85 -3.06 4.96 -10.65
CA ASP A 85 -4.49 4.78 -10.37
C ASP A 85 -4.72 3.37 -9.76
N PRO A 86 -4.85 3.29 -8.42
CA PRO A 86 -5.19 2.07 -7.69
C PRO A 86 -6.70 1.90 -7.48
N LEU A 87 -7.58 2.55 -8.27
CA LEU A 87 -9.03 2.30 -8.30
C LEU A 87 -9.52 1.78 -9.67
N GLY A 88 -8.70 1.84 -10.72
CA GLY A 88 -9.08 1.47 -12.09
C GLY A 88 -9.82 2.57 -12.85
N LEU A 89 -9.82 3.80 -12.33
CA LEU A 89 -10.46 4.97 -12.93
C LEU A 89 -9.71 5.49 -14.19
N ASN A 90 -8.39 5.26 -14.32
CA ASN A 90 -7.54 5.80 -15.39
C ASN A 90 -6.38 4.88 -15.87
N ALA A 91 -5.98 3.82 -15.16
CA ALA A 91 -4.75 3.07 -15.47
C ALA A 91 -4.93 1.80 -16.33
N ALA A 92 -4.10 1.71 -17.38
CA ALA A 92 -4.00 0.60 -18.31
C ALA A 92 -2.73 -0.27 -18.05
N PRO A 93 -2.80 -1.62 -18.02
CA PRO A 93 -1.69 -2.47 -17.59
C PRO A 93 -0.54 -2.64 -18.61
N ALA A 94 0.58 -3.15 -18.09
CA ALA A 94 1.72 -3.68 -18.83
C ALA A 94 1.67 -5.22 -18.93
N GLU A 95 2.01 -5.79 -20.09
CA GLU A 95 2.02 -7.24 -20.36
C GLU A 95 3.20 -7.99 -19.72
N GLY A 96 3.04 -9.33 -19.62
CA GLY A 96 4.06 -10.27 -19.16
C GLY A 96 3.81 -11.69 -19.69
N THR A 97 3.60 -11.87 -21.00
CA THR A 97 3.26 -13.17 -21.60
C THR A 97 4.45 -13.81 -22.33
N GLY A 98 4.83 -15.02 -21.92
CA GLY A 98 5.63 -15.94 -22.74
C GLY A 98 4.71 -16.93 -23.45
N ASP A 99 4.60 -16.83 -24.78
CA ASP A 99 3.76 -17.73 -25.60
C ASP A 99 4.45 -19.10 -25.82
N ALA A 100 3.63 -20.15 -25.90
CA ALA A 100 4.03 -21.54 -26.13
C ALA A 100 2.91 -22.31 -26.84
N GLY A 101 2.83 -22.13 -28.17
CA GLY A 101 1.77 -22.69 -29.01
C GLY A 101 1.73 -24.22 -29.13
N VAL A 102 0.61 -24.72 -29.66
CA VAL A 102 0.24 -26.15 -29.74
C VAL A 102 1.14 -26.95 -30.69
N GLY A 103 1.59 -28.14 -30.24
CA GLY A 103 2.25 -29.15 -31.06
C GLY A 103 1.92 -30.58 -30.60
N ASN A 104 1.56 -31.47 -31.53
CA ASN A 104 1.04 -32.81 -31.24
C ASN A 104 2.12 -33.91 -31.43
N GLY A 105 2.22 -34.88 -30.52
CA GLY A 105 3.23 -35.95 -30.63
C GLY A 105 3.21 -37.01 -29.52
N GLN A 106 2.75 -38.22 -29.85
CA GLN A 106 2.63 -39.37 -28.94
C GLN A 106 3.95 -39.81 -28.26
N ARG A 107 3.91 -40.19 -26.97
CA ARG A 107 4.45 -41.48 -26.50
C ARG A 107 3.91 -41.90 -25.12
N LYS A 108 3.45 -43.16 -25.02
CA LYS A 108 3.01 -43.80 -23.77
C LYS A 108 4.21 -44.19 -22.89
N ARG A 109 4.07 -44.10 -21.57
CA ARG A 109 4.48 -45.16 -20.63
C ARG A 109 3.57 -45.16 -19.39
N ARG A 110 3.53 -46.30 -18.68
CA ARG A 110 2.56 -46.61 -17.62
C ARG A 110 3.15 -46.42 -16.22
N LEU A 111 2.25 -46.38 -15.24
CA LEU A 111 2.47 -46.77 -13.85
C LEU A 111 3.24 -48.10 -13.73
N SER A 112 4.01 -48.22 -12.65
CA SER A 112 4.34 -49.50 -12.02
C SER A 112 4.38 -49.29 -10.51
N GLU A 113 3.41 -49.88 -9.81
CA GLU A 113 3.31 -49.98 -8.36
C GLU A 113 3.82 -51.37 -7.97
N GLU A 114 4.67 -51.48 -6.95
CA GLU A 114 5.04 -52.78 -6.39
C GLU A 114 5.38 -52.64 -4.90
N ALA A 115 4.97 -53.62 -4.10
CA ALA A 115 5.07 -53.59 -2.64
C ALA A 115 5.62 -54.91 -2.10
N ALA A 116 6.37 -54.84 -0.99
CA ALA A 116 6.81 -56.00 -0.23
C ALA A 116 6.77 -55.69 1.27
N GLN A 117 6.37 -56.68 2.07
CA GLN A 117 6.16 -56.56 3.53
C GLN A 117 7.28 -57.27 4.30
N GLY A 118 7.61 -56.82 5.52
CA GLY A 118 8.49 -57.58 6.41
C GLY A 118 9.03 -56.80 7.62
N GLY A 119 8.61 -57.19 8.82
CA GLY A 119 9.30 -56.95 10.09
C GLY A 119 9.30 -58.26 10.91
N PRO A 120 9.49 -58.26 12.25
CA PRO A 120 9.75 -57.14 13.16
C PRO A 120 10.90 -57.41 14.18
N ASN A 121 10.94 -56.64 15.29
CA ASN A 121 11.78 -56.72 16.52
C ASN A 121 12.97 -55.74 16.60
N SER A 122 13.43 -55.26 17.78
CA SER A 122 12.81 -55.04 19.12
C SER A 122 13.81 -54.24 20.01
N PHE A 123 13.49 -54.02 21.29
CA PHE A 123 14.30 -53.38 22.36
C PHE A 123 14.47 -51.83 22.27
N LYS A 124 14.49 -51.05 23.37
CA LYS A 124 14.00 -51.25 24.76
C LYS A 124 13.82 -49.86 25.45
N ARG A 125 12.92 -49.76 26.44
CA ARG A 125 12.87 -48.66 27.43
C ARG A 125 13.29 -49.17 28.82
N PRO A 126 13.76 -48.28 29.72
CA PRO A 126 13.61 -48.44 31.17
C PRO A 126 12.46 -47.57 31.73
N LYS A 127 11.92 -47.92 32.90
CA LYS A 127 10.90 -47.17 33.67
C LYS A 127 10.85 -47.68 35.13
N MET A 128 10.80 -46.77 36.10
CA MET A 128 10.26 -46.93 37.48
C MET A 128 9.85 -45.51 37.93
N GLU A 129 8.61 -45.24 38.37
CA GLU A 129 8.02 -45.52 39.72
C GLU A 129 8.63 -44.65 40.83
N VAL A 130 7.90 -44.06 41.80
CA VAL A 130 6.51 -43.57 42.02
C VAL A 130 6.48 -43.21 43.53
N GLY A 131 5.87 -42.09 43.94
CA GLY A 131 5.78 -41.72 45.37
C GLY A 131 5.01 -40.44 45.66
N ILE A 132 4.02 -40.52 46.56
CA ILE A 132 3.02 -39.52 47.03
C ILE A 132 2.61 -40.01 48.45
N PRO A 133 2.19 -39.19 49.47
CA PRO A 133 1.75 -37.78 49.50
C PRO A 133 2.68 -36.87 50.36
N VAL A 134 2.40 -35.62 50.79
CA VAL A 134 1.36 -35.09 51.73
C VAL A 134 1.12 -33.57 51.54
N THR A 135 -0.07 -33.11 51.92
CA THR A 135 -0.57 -31.72 51.89
C THR A 135 0.10 -30.75 52.86
N LEU A 136 0.12 -29.44 52.54
CA LEU A 136 -0.36 -28.35 53.43
C LEU A 136 -0.35 -26.95 52.74
N THR A 137 -1.30 -26.10 53.14
CA THR A 137 -1.40 -24.64 52.93
C THR A 137 -2.01 -24.03 54.22
N PRO A 138 -2.09 -22.69 54.43
CA PRO A 138 -1.61 -21.55 53.65
C PRO A 138 -0.71 -20.59 54.48
N ILE A 139 -0.40 -19.39 53.95
CA ILE A 139 -0.51 -18.05 54.61
C ILE A 139 0.24 -16.97 53.79
N VAL A 140 -0.27 -15.73 53.82
CA VAL A 140 0.31 -14.52 53.19
C VAL A 140 0.48 -13.43 54.27
N PRO A 141 1.57 -12.64 54.23
CA PRO A 141 1.36 -11.19 54.43
C PRO A 141 2.29 -10.26 53.61
N ILE A 142 1.65 -9.34 52.87
CA ILE A 142 1.85 -7.87 52.87
C ILE A 142 3.24 -7.28 52.48
N SER A 143 3.21 -6.33 51.54
CA SER A 143 4.32 -5.47 51.09
C SER A 143 4.42 -4.12 51.83
N PRO A 144 5.57 -3.41 51.77
CA PRO A 144 5.59 -1.94 51.87
C PRO A 144 6.44 -1.21 50.81
N ILE A 145 5.77 -0.63 49.81
CA ILE A 145 5.89 0.75 49.27
C ILE A 145 7.26 1.50 49.36
N THR A 146 7.97 1.60 48.21
CA THR A 146 8.78 2.75 47.70
C THR A 146 10.07 3.20 48.45
N PRO A 147 10.91 4.14 47.92
CA PRO A 147 11.01 4.70 46.55
C PRO A 147 12.43 4.68 45.90
N GLY A 148 12.47 4.75 44.57
CA GLY A 148 13.49 5.53 43.82
C GLY A 148 14.87 4.90 43.55
N ALA A 149 15.21 4.76 42.26
CA ALA A 149 16.57 4.47 41.80
C ALA A 149 16.97 5.40 40.64
N LYS A 150 18.13 6.05 40.76
CA LYS A 150 18.82 6.74 39.65
C LYS A 150 19.93 5.84 39.08
N PRO A 151 20.34 6.01 37.80
CA PRO A 151 21.23 5.07 37.14
C PRO A 151 22.63 5.03 37.75
N TRP A 152 23.24 3.84 37.74
CA TRP A 152 24.53 3.55 38.36
C TRP A 152 25.67 3.60 37.34
N ASN A 153 26.59 4.55 37.48
CA ASN A 153 27.87 4.55 36.76
C ASN A 153 28.89 3.71 37.54
N SER A 154 29.48 2.68 36.90
CA SER A 154 30.62 1.94 37.44
C SER A 154 31.90 2.29 36.69
N THR A 155 32.86 2.93 37.38
CA THR A 155 34.19 3.25 36.85
C THR A 155 35.27 2.63 37.74
N ILE A 156 35.52 1.33 37.55
CA ILE A 156 36.61 0.53 38.13
C ILE A 156 36.95 -0.54 37.08
N GLY A 157 38.20 -0.90 36.78
CA GLY A 157 39.51 -0.41 37.24
C GLY A 157 40.62 -1.17 36.49
N THR A 158 41.85 -0.66 36.48
CA THR A 158 42.96 -1.23 35.68
C THR A 158 43.81 -2.24 36.46
N GLU A 159 43.93 -3.47 35.94
CA GLU A 159 45.04 -4.39 36.25
C GLU A 159 45.48 -5.13 34.97
N ASP A 160 46.80 -5.22 34.75
CA ASP A 160 47.39 -5.83 33.56
C ASP A 160 47.73 -7.32 33.74
N LYS A 161 47.31 -8.15 32.76
CA LYS A 161 48.00 -9.42 32.44
C LYS A 161 48.02 -9.64 30.92
N PRO A 162 49.19 -9.88 30.29
CA PRO A 162 49.28 -9.99 28.83
C PRO A 162 49.00 -11.40 28.30
N GLY A 163 48.30 -11.47 27.17
CA GLY A 163 48.46 -12.56 26.20
C GLY A 163 47.26 -13.49 25.95
N GLN A 164 46.35 -13.09 25.06
CA GLN A 164 45.83 -13.99 24.02
C GLN A 164 45.21 -13.22 22.83
N HIS A 165 44.95 -13.94 21.74
CA HIS A 165 44.71 -13.42 20.39
C HIS A 165 43.70 -12.27 20.25
N SER A 166 44.10 -11.23 19.51
CA SER A 166 43.23 -10.13 19.10
C SER A 166 42.17 -10.60 18.10
N MET A 167 40.92 -10.72 18.54
CA MET A 167 39.76 -10.74 17.65
C MET A 167 39.62 -9.35 16.98
N PRO A 168 39.18 -9.25 15.72
CA PRO A 168 38.93 -7.95 15.10
C PRO A 168 37.83 -7.20 15.87
N ALA A 169 38.04 -5.91 16.10
CA ALA A 169 37.07 -5.08 16.81
C ALA A 169 35.71 -5.10 16.09
N PRO A 170 34.57 -5.09 16.83
CA PRO A 170 33.26 -4.99 16.20
C PRO A 170 33.18 -3.69 15.39
N ALA A 171 32.74 -3.79 14.14
CA ALA A 171 32.56 -2.63 13.29
C ALA A 171 31.66 -1.59 13.98
N PRO A 172 31.97 -0.28 13.89
CA PRO A 172 31.25 0.75 14.63
C PRO A 172 29.75 0.68 14.30
N TYR A 173 28.94 0.53 15.36
CA TYR A 173 27.50 0.34 15.28
C TYR A 173 26.87 1.53 14.56
N ARG A 174 26.58 1.39 13.26
CA ARG A 174 25.86 2.42 12.50
C ARG A 174 24.46 2.53 13.10
N PRO A 175 23.99 3.72 13.50
CA PRO A 175 22.64 3.87 14.04
C PRO A 175 21.60 3.32 13.06
N THR A 176 20.84 2.32 13.50
CA THR A 176 19.73 1.76 12.73
C THR A 176 18.71 2.86 12.51
N VAL A 177 18.34 3.14 11.26
CA VAL A 177 17.34 4.16 10.95
C VAL A 177 16.00 3.74 11.55
N ILE A 178 15.44 4.60 12.40
CA ILE A 178 14.15 4.41 13.07
C ILE A 178 13.07 5.09 12.22
N TYR A 179 11.89 4.48 12.13
CA TYR A 179 10.78 4.96 11.27
C TYR A 179 9.46 5.14 12.04
N TRP A 180 9.57 5.42 13.34
CA TRP A 180 8.48 5.45 14.33
C TRP A 180 8.90 6.21 15.60
N ASP A 181 7.94 6.73 16.36
CA ASP A 181 8.08 7.19 17.74
C ASP A 181 7.04 6.48 18.62
N LEU A 182 7.52 5.67 19.56
CA LEU A 182 6.67 4.90 20.48
C LEU A 182 6.59 5.55 21.88
N ASP A 183 7.33 6.63 22.13
CA ASP A 183 7.33 7.33 23.41
C ASP A 183 6.26 8.44 23.45
N VAL A 184 5.80 8.94 22.29
CA VAL A 184 4.57 9.74 22.19
C VAL A 184 3.38 8.98 22.79
N GLN A 185 2.80 9.56 23.84
CA GLN A 185 1.60 9.05 24.50
C GLN A 185 0.34 9.50 23.75
N THR A 186 -0.75 8.73 23.85
CA THR A 186 -2.01 9.09 23.19
C THR A 186 -2.70 10.28 23.86
N ASN A 187 -3.31 11.15 23.06
CA ASN A 187 -4.32 12.11 23.50
C ASN A 187 -5.74 11.73 23.07
N ALA A 188 -5.92 10.54 22.48
CA ALA A 188 -7.23 10.03 22.09
C ALA A 188 -8.00 9.51 23.30
N VAL A 189 -9.14 10.12 23.60
CA VAL A 189 -10.04 9.72 24.69
C VAL A 189 -11.26 9.01 24.12
N ILE A 190 -11.62 7.87 24.71
CA ILE A 190 -12.80 7.06 24.37
C ILE A 190 -13.68 6.89 25.60
N ARG A 191 -14.95 6.50 25.41
CA ARG A 191 -15.66 5.78 26.48
C ARG A 191 -15.04 4.39 26.64
N GLU A 192 -14.99 3.87 27.85
CA GLU A 192 -14.51 2.52 28.10
C GLU A 192 -15.35 1.49 27.32
N ARG A 193 -14.70 0.47 26.77
CA ARG A 193 -15.30 -0.54 25.89
C ARG A 193 -15.10 -1.94 26.47
N PRO A 194 -16.10 -2.84 26.37
CA PRO A 194 -15.90 -4.25 26.71
C PRO A 194 -14.78 -4.86 25.84
N PRO A 195 -14.14 -5.94 26.31
CA PRO A 195 -13.31 -6.79 25.45
C PRO A 195 -14.09 -7.28 24.24
N ALA A 196 -13.42 -7.38 23.08
CA ALA A 196 -14.03 -7.78 21.83
C ALA A 196 -14.12 -9.31 21.70
N ASN A 197 -15.18 -9.78 21.06
CA ASN A 197 -15.53 -11.21 20.93
C ASN A 197 -14.79 -11.92 19.79
N HIS A 198 -13.59 -11.45 19.40
CA HIS A 198 -12.76 -12.15 18.41
C HIS A 198 -12.02 -13.32 19.06
N LEU A 199 -11.93 -14.44 18.33
CA LEU A 199 -11.20 -15.62 18.79
C LEU A 199 -9.68 -15.33 18.77
N PRO A 200 -8.91 -15.59 19.85
CA PRO A 200 -7.50 -15.24 19.91
C PRO A 200 -6.64 -15.94 18.85
N PRO A 201 -5.65 -15.28 18.25
CA PRO A 201 -4.88 -15.83 17.14
C PRO A 201 -4.05 -17.04 17.57
N HIS A 202 -3.95 -18.02 16.67
CA HIS A 202 -3.18 -19.24 16.86
C HIS A 202 -2.55 -19.67 15.51
N PRO A 203 -1.25 -20.05 15.46
CA PRO A 203 -0.55 -20.32 14.18
C PRO A 203 -1.22 -21.35 13.27
N GLU A 204 -1.86 -22.39 13.83
CA GLU A 204 -2.61 -23.37 13.03
C GLU A 204 -3.82 -22.75 12.31
N MET A 205 -4.48 -21.79 12.95
CA MET A 205 -5.67 -21.12 12.38
C MET A 205 -5.27 -20.10 11.31
N GLU A 206 -4.16 -19.37 11.49
CA GLU A 206 -3.62 -18.54 10.42
C GLU A 206 -3.10 -19.37 9.24
N LEU A 207 -2.54 -20.56 9.49
CA LEU A 207 -2.15 -21.48 8.42
C LEU A 207 -3.36 -21.99 7.64
N GLN A 208 -4.44 -22.37 8.32
CA GLN A 208 -5.69 -22.78 7.67
C GLN A 208 -6.32 -21.62 6.87
N ARG A 209 -6.39 -20.42 7.46
CA ARG A 209 -6.89 -19.20 6.80
C ARG A 209 -6.06 -18.83 5.57
N ALA A 210 -4.73 -18.93 5.65
CA ALA A 210 -3.82 -18.70 4.53
C ALA A 210 -4.13 -19.66 3.37
N GLN A 211 -4.20 -20.97 3.63
CA GLN A 211 -4.50 -21.98 2.62
C GLN A 211 -5.86 -21.78 1.97
N LEU A 212 -6.88 -21.39 2.74
CA LEU A 212 -8.23 -21.13 2.24
C LEU A 212 -8.30 -19.81 1.45
N THR A 213 -7.63 -18.75 1.88
CA THR A 213 -7.58 -17.47 1.14
C THR A 213 -6.84 -17.64 -0.20
N THR A 214 -5.76 -18.41 -0.25
CA THR A 214 -5.08 -18.75 -1.51
C THR A 214 -6.01 -19.53 -2.46
N LYS A 215 -6.80 -20.48 -1.95
CA LYS A 215 -7.82 -21.18 -2.75
C LYS A 215 -8.94 -20.24 -3.22
N LEU A 216 -9.30 -19.25 -2.42
CA LEU A 216 -10.27 -18.23 -2.80
C LEU A 216 -9.74 -17.33 -3.93
N ARG A 217 -8.48 -16.87 -3.86
CA ARG A 217 -7.82 -16.15 -4.97
C ARG A 217 -7.77 -16.99 -6.26
N LEU A 218 -7.47 -18.29 -6.15
CA LEU A 218 -7.51 -19.22 -7.29
C LEU A 218 -8.91 -19.37 -7.89
N HIS A 219 -9.95 -19.57 -7.07
CA HIS A 219 -11.33 -19.65 -7.56
C HIS A 219 -11.82 -18.35 -8.21
N TYR A 220 -11.37 -17.19 -7.74
CA TYR A 220 -11.66 -15.91 -8.40
C TYR A 220 -11.00 -15.84 -9.79
N HIS A 221 -9.74 -16.27 -9.92
CA HIS A 221 -9.05 -16.39 -11.21
C HIS A 221 -9.74 -17.37 -12.17
N GLU A 222 -10.13 -18.55 -11.68
CA GLU A 222 -10.88 -19.55 -12.45
C GLU A 222 -12.22 -18.96 -12.96
N LEU A 223 -12.96 -18.25 -12.10
CA LEU A 223 -14.25 -17.66 -12.45
C LEU A 223 -14.14 -16.56 -13.52
N CYS A 224 -13.20 -15.63 -13.39
CA CYS A 224 -12.96 -14.58 -14.40
C CYS A 224 -12.55 -15.18 -15.75
N TYR A 225 -11.63 -16.15 -15.74
CA TYR A 225 -11.13 -16.76 -16.97
C TYR A 225 -12.19 -17.64 -17.66
N GLN A 226 -12.91 -18.48 -16.92
CA GLN A 226 -13.89 -19.40 -17.50
C GLN A 226 -15.17 -18.72 -18.00
N ARG A 227 -15.57 -17.59 -17.40
CA ARG A 227 -16.81 -16.89 -17.76
C ARG A 227 -16.60 -15.76 -18.76
N GLU A 228 -15.64 -14.89 -18.50
CA GLU A 228 -15.40 -13.65 -19.26
C GLU A 228 -14.17 -13.73 -20.16
N GLY A 229 -13.28 -14.72 -19.96
CA GLY A 229 -12.06 -14.88 -20.76
C GLY A 229 -10.92 -13.95 -20.36
N ILE A 230 -10.97 -13.35 -19.16
CA ILE A 230 -9.98 -12.39 -18.65
C ILE A 230 -9.28 -12.90 -17.39
N GLU A 231 -8.07 -12.40 -17.15
CA GLU A 231 -7.44 -12.44 -15.83
C GLU A 231 -8.22 -11.53 -14.86
N PRO A 232 -8.19 -11.79 -13.53
CA PRO A 232 -8.65 -10.82 -12.55
C PRO A 232 -7.98 -9.44 -12.70
N PRO A 233 -8.73 -8.33 -12.58
CA PRO A 233 -8.13 -7.00 -12.50
C PRO A 233 -7.15 -6.92 -11.31
N ARG A 234 -5.99 -6.28 -11.51
CA ARG A 234 -4.92 -6.23 -10.48
C ARG A 234 -5.43 -5.57 -9.20
N GLU A 235 -5.11 -6.14 -8.04
CA GLU A 235 -5.57 -5.70 -6.71
C GLU A 235 -7.09 -5.78 -6.45
N SER A 236 -7.94 -6.16 -7.41
CA SER A 236 -9.41 -6.21 -7.23
C SER A 236 -9.86 -7.11 -6.07
N PHE A 237 -9.16 -8.22 -5.83
CA PHE A 237 -9.42 -9.10 -4.70
C PHE A 237 -9.08 -8.44 -3.35
N ASN A 238 -8.06 -7.58 -3.32
CA ASN A 238 -7.62 -6.88 -2.11
C ASN A 238 -8.56 -5.70 -1.80
N ARG A 239 -8.97 -4.93 -2.82
CA ARG A 239 -10.03 -3.92 -2.68
C ARG A 239 -11.38 -4.54 -2.30
N TRP A 240 -11.72 -5.70 -2.86
CA TRP A 240 -12.89 -6.48 -2.42
C TRP A 240 -12.83 -6.85 -0.93
N LEU A 241 -11.69 -7.31 -0.41
CA LEU A 241 -11.55 -7.56 1.04
C LEU A 241 -11.77 -6.29 1.88
N LEU A 242 -11.23 -5.14 1.46
CA LEU A 242 -11.44 -3.86 2.14
C LEU A 242 -12.91 -3.41 2.10
N GLU A 243 -13.51 -3.35 0.92
CA GLU A 243 -14.88 -2.90 0.68
C GLU A 243 -15.89 -3.78 1.43
N ARG A 244 -15.76 -5.11 1.33
CA ARG A 244 -16.64 -6.03 2.05
C ARG A 244 -16.55 -5.84 3.56
N LYS A 245 -15.36 -5.56 4.13
CA LYS A 245 -15.17 -5.30 5.56
C LYS A 245 -15.71 -3.95 6.06
N VAL A 246 -16.24 -3.09 5.18
CA VAL A 246 -17.06 -1.93 5.58
C VAL A 246 -18.46 -2.37 6.06
N LEU A 247 -18.98 -3.47 5.51
CA LEU A 247 -20.38 -3.91 5.67
C LEU A 247 -20.53 -5.29 6.34
N ASP A 248 -19.47 -6.11 6.33
CA ASP A 248 -19.47 -7.48 6.85
C ASP A 248 -19.69 -7.53 8.38
N LYS A 249 -20.70 -8.27 8.80
CA LYS A 249 -20.99 -8.58 10.22
C LYS A 249 -20.37 -9.91 10.67
N GLY A 250 -19.70 -10.60 9.76
CA GLY A 250 -19.17 -11.96 9.95
C GLY A 250 -18.05 -12.09 10.99
N PRO A 251 -17.83 -13.29 11.54
CA PRO A 251 -16.95 -13.50 12.69
C PRO A 251 -15.45 -13.68 12.35
N ASP A 252 -15.06 -13.75 11.08
CA ASP A 252 -13.65 -13.86 10.69
C ASP A 252 -13.01 -12.46 10.53
N PRO A 253 -11.79 -12.22 11.02
CA PRO A 253 -11.15 -10.91 10.91
C PRO A 253 -10.70 -10.53 9.48
N LEU A 254 -10.59 -11.48 8.54
CA LEU A 254 -10.10 -11.22 7.18
C LEU A 254 -11.17 -11.46 6.11
N LEU A 255 -11.80 -12.64 6.12
CA LEU A 255 -12.70 -13.06 5.04
C LEU A 255 -14.15 -12.62 5.32
N PRO A 256 -14.90 -12.12 4.31
CA PRO A 256 -16.30 -11.74 4.47
C PRO A 256 -17.24 -12.94 4.53
N SER A 257 -18.38 -12.81 5.21
CA SER A 257 -19.37 -13.89 5.34
C SER A 257 -20.82 -13.47 5.64
N GLU A 258 -21.04 -12.22 6.07
CA GLU A 258 -22.36 -11.64 6.35
C GLU A 258 -22.41 -10.19 5.84
N CYS A 259 -22.39 -10.03 4.51
CA CYS A 259 -22.50 -8.75 3.80
C CYS A 259 -23.87 -8.60 3.13
N ASP A 260 -24.42 -7.39 3.18
CA ASP A 260 -25.58 -6.96 2.39
C ASP A 260 -25.23 -5.61 1.72
N PRO A 261 -25.33 -5.46 0.38
CA PRO A 261 -25.68 -6.48 -0.62
C PRO A 261 -24.61 -7.57 -0.76
N ILE A 262 -24.98 -8.77 -1.20
CA ILE A 262 -24.06 -9.90 -1.47
C ILE A 262 -23.05 -9.57 -2.59
N ILE A 263 -23.50 -8.90 -3.65
CA ILE A 263 -22.66 -8.47 -4.77
C ILE A 263 -21.81 -7.27 -4.32
N SER A 264 -20.51 -7.31 -4.60
CA SER A 264 -19.59 -6.22 -4.30
C SER A 264 -19.59 -5.17 -5.41
N PRO A 265 -19.86 -3.89 -5.12
CA PRO A 265 -19.77 -2.82 -6.12
C PRO A 265 -18.32 -2.58 -6.57
N SER A 266 -17.30 -2.79 -5.72
CA SER A 266 -15.89 -2.72 -6.11
C SER A 266 -15.55 -3.82 -7.12
N MET A 267 -15.74 -5.09 -6.75
CA MET A 267 -15.38 -6.20 -7.65
C MET A 267 -16.18 -6.18 -8.95
N PHE A 268 -17.48 -5.83 -8.90
CA PHE A 268 -18.30 -5.68 -10.10
C PHE A 268 -17.76 -4.55 -11.01
N ARG A 269 -17.52 -3.35 -10.45
CA ARG A 269 -16.98 -2.19 -11.18
C ARG A 269 -15.67 -2.53 -11.88
N GLU A 270 -14.75 -3.19 -11.20
CA GLU A 270 -13.43 -3.53 -11.74
C GLU A 270 -13.46 -4.64 -12.78
N VAL A 271 -14.19 -5.74 -12.54
CA VAL A 271 -14.31 -6.83 -13.52
C VAL A 271 -15.02 -6.36 -14.79
N MET A 272 -16.02 -5.47 -14.67
CA MET A 272 -16.70 -4.87 -15.82
C MET A 272 -15.81 -3.89 -16.62
N ASN A 273 -14.81 -3.26 -16.00
CA ASN A 273 -13.89 -2.32 -16.66
C ASN A 273 -12.97 -3.03 -17.68
N ASP A 274 -12.58 -4.27 -17.37
CA ASP A 274 -11.70 -5.13 -18.19
C ASP A 274 -12.48 -5.99 -19.23
N ILE A 275 -13.77 -5.73 -19.44
CA ILE A 275 -14.64 -6.42 -20.41
C ILE A 275 -14.90 -5.54 -21.65
N PRO A 276 -14.88 -6.09 -22.89
CA PRO A 276 -14.70 -7.50 -23.27
C PRO A 276 -13.22 -7.89 -23.42
N ILE A 277 -12.30 -6.92 -23.30
CA ILE A 277 -10.87 -7.13 -23.09
C ILE A 277 -10.32 -6.04 -22.17
N ARG A 278 -9.30 -6.40 -21.41
CA ARG A 278 -8.45 -5.51 -20.64
C ARG A 278 -7.65 -4.59 -21.56
N LEU A 279 -7.80 -3.27 -21.39
CA LEU A 279 -7.16 -2.27 -22.25
C LEU A 279 -5.75 -1.94 -21.78
N SER A 280 -4.70 -2.50 -22.42
CA SER A 280 -3.29 -2.30 -22.04
C SER A 280 -2.71 -0.94 -22.45
N ARG A 281 -1.66 -0.48 -21.74
CA ARG A 281 -1.04 0.84 -22.00
C ARG A 281 -0.26 0.83 -23.31
N ILE A 282 -0.82 1.51 -24.31
CA ILE A 282 -0.26 1.67 -25.65
C ILE A 282 0.92 2.64 -25.65
N LYS A 283 2.08 2.17 -26.10
CA LYS A 283 3.28 2.97 -26.34
C LYS A 283 3.40 3.32 -27.82
N TYR A 284 3.32 2.32 -28.70
CA TYR A 284 3.57 2.47 -30.14
C TYR A 284 2.28 2.42 -30.99
N LYS A 285 2.32 3.03 -32.19
CA LYS A 285 1.21 3.04 -33.17
C LYS A 285 0.65 1.65 -33.46
N GLU A 286 1.51 0.65 -33.62
CA GLU A 286 1.09 -0.74 -33.91
C GLU A 286 0.46 -1.45 -32.72
N GLU A 287 0.73 -1.04 -31.48
CA GLU A 287 0.00 -1.53 -30.30
C GLU A 287 -1.41 -0.94 -30.27
N ALA A 288 -1.56 0.34 -30.63
CA ALA A 288 -2.85 1.03 -30.72
C ALA A 288 -3.77 0.34 -31.75
N ARG A 289 -3.24 0.13 -32.96
CA ARG A 289 -3.92 -0.58 -34.05
C ARG A 289 -4.33 -2.00 -33.65
N LYS A 290 -3.46 -2.72 -32.92
CA LYS A 290 -3.75 -4.07 -32.40
C LYS A 290 -4.81 -4.06 -31.30
N LEU A 291 -4.77 -3.14 -30.34
CA LEU A 291 -5.75 -3.09 -29.25
C LEU A 291 -7.15 -2.71 -29.77
N LEU A 292 -7.23 -1.74 -30.69
CA LEU A 292 -8.47 -1.37 -31.36
C LEU A 292 -9.08 -2.56 -32.10
N PHE A 293 -8.27 -3.31 -32.85
CA PHE A 293 -8.72 -4.53 -33.53
C PHE A 293 -9.21 -5.60 -32.52
N LYS A 294 -8.41 -5.92 -31.50
CA LYS A 294 -8.78 -6.88 -30.44
C LYS A 294 -10.10 -6.48 -29.76
N TYR A 295 -10.31 -5.19 -29.47
CA TYR A 295 -11.54 -4.71 -28.82
C TYR A 295 -12.76 -4.88 -29.74
N ALA A 296 -12.66 -4.48 -31.01
CA ALA A 296 -13.72 -4.66 -32.00
C ALA A 296 -14.07 -6.15 -32.20
N GLU A 297 -13.05 -7.01 -32.28
CA GLU A 297 -13.22 -8.46 -32.41
C GLU A 297 -13.87 -9.08 -31.16
N ALA A 298 -13.41 -8.73 -29.96
CA ALA A 298 -13.95 -9.25 -28.71
C ALA A 298 -15.39 -8.77 -28.44
N ALA A 299 -15.69 -7.49 -28.69
CA ALA A 299 -17.05 -6.95 -28.57
C ALA A 299 -18.02 -7.65 -29.54
N LYS A 300 -17.62 -7.84 -30.80
CA LYS A 300 -18.41 -8.60 -31.79
C LYS A 300 -18.56 -10.06 -31.39
N LYS A 301 -17.48 -10.74 -30.98
CA LYS A 301 -17.52 -12.14 -30.54
C LYS A 301 -18.45 -12.34 -29.34
N MET A 302 -18.42 -11.42 -28.37
CA MET A 302 -19.29 -11.47 -27.19
C MET A 302 -20.76 -11.21 -27.54
N ILE A 303 -21.05 -10.21 -28.39
CA ILE A 303 -22.44 -9.94 -28.81
C ILE A 303 -23.01 -11.04 -29.72
N ASP A 304 -22.15 -11.78 -30.43
CA ASP A 304 -22.56 -12.95 -31.20
C ASP A 304 -22.84 -14.17 -30.32
N SER A 305 -21.95 -14.51 -29.38
CA SER A 305 -22.03 -15.74 -28.59
C SER A 305 -22.99 -15.71 -27.40
N ARG A 306 -23.38 -14.52 -26.93
CA ARG A 306 -24.27 -14.35 -25.76
C ARG A 306 -25.69 -13.90 -26.13
N ASN A 307 -26.60 -14.03 -25.18
CA ASN A 307 -27.94 -13.44 -25.26
C ASN A 307 -27.83 -11.91 -25.24
N ALA A 308 -28.43 -11.24 -26.22
CA ALA A 308 -28.38 -9.79 -26.38
C ALA A 308 -29.61 -9.33 -27.15
N THR A 309 -30.13 -8.13 -26.84
CA THR A 309 -31.29 -7.57 -27.57
C THR A 309 -30.95 -7.35 -29.06
N PRO A 310 -31.94 -7.42 -29.98
CA PRO A 310 -31.69 -7.21 -31.41
C PRO A 310 -30.98 -5.89 -31.71
N ASP A 311 -31.34 -4.81 -31.01
CA ASP A 311 -30.73 -3.49 -31.17
C ASP A 311 -29.29 -3.47 -30.66
N SER A 312 -29.01 -4.04 -29.48
CA SER A 312 -27.63 -4.18 -28.97
C SER A 312 -26.75 -4.98 -29.93
N ARG A 313 -27.29 -6.08 -30.49
CA ARG A 313 -26.61 -6.90 -31.50
C ARG A 313 -26.34 -6.12 -32.79
N LYS A 314 -27.29 -5.29 -33.23
CA LYS A 314 -27.14 -4.42 -34.41
C LYS A 314 -26.10 -3.32 -34.19
N VAL A 315 -26.17 -2.59 -33.07
CA VAL A 315 -25.27 -1.47 -32.74
C VAL A 315 -23.83 -1.95 -32.58
N VAL A 316 -23.58 -3.00 -31.78
CA VAL A 316 -22.21 -3.49 -31.54
C VAL A 316 -21.61 -4.08 -32.82
N LYS A 317 -22.36 -4.86 -33.61
CA LYS A 317 -21.87 -5.38 -34.89
C LYS A 317 -21.51 -4.27 -35.86
N TRP A 318 -22.39 -3.28 -36.04
CA TRP A 318 -22.16 -2.20 -36.99
C TRP A 318 -20.92 -1.37 -36.63
N ASN A 319 -20.75 -0.98 -35.36
CA ASN A 319 -19.59 -0.21 -34.92
C ASN A 319 -18.27 -1.02 -35.00
N ALA A 320 -18.31 -2.31 -34.66
CA ALA A 320 -17.16 -3.19 -34.78
C ALA A 320 -16.76 -3.42 -36.26
N GLU A 321 -17.75 -3.63 -37.14
CA GLU A 321 -17.53 -3.83 -38.57
C GLU A 321 -17.07 -2.54 -39.27
N ASP A 322 -17.61 -1.37 -38.93
CA ASP A 322 -17.09 -0.08 -39.40
C ASP A 322 -15.63 0.12 -38.96
N THR A 323 -15.29 -0.17 -37.71
CA THR A 323 -13.91 -0.10 -37.22
C THR A 323 -12.99 -1.05 -38.00
N MET A 324 -13.41 -2.29 -38.24
CA MET A 324 -12.67 -3.26 -39.08
C MET A 324 -12.62 -2.89 -40.56
N ASN A 325 -13.56 -2.07 -41.06
CA ASN A 325 -13.55 -1.53 -42.42
C ASN A 325 -12.59 -0.35 -42.55
N TRP A 326 -12.61 0.58 -41.59
CA TRP A 326 -11.67 1.70 -41.52
C TRP A 326 -10.23 1.20 -41.35
N LEU A 327 -9.98 0.26 -40.44
CA LEU A 327 -8.66 -0.39 -40.27
C LEU A 327 -8.11 -1.04 -41.55
N ARG A 328 -8.97 -1.50 -42.46
CA ARG A 328 -8.57 -2.08 -43.76
C ARG A 328 -8.38 -1.05 -44.89
N ARG A 329 -8.85 0.18 -44.69
CA ARG A 329 -8.71 1.29 -45.67
C ARG A 329 -7.56 2.21 -45.29
N ASP A 330 -7.55 2.66 -44.04
CA ASP A 330 -6.56 3.61 -43.54
C ASP A 330 -5.27 2.90 -43.06
N HIS A 331 -4.17 3.26 -43.70
CA HIS A 331 -2.82 2.83 -43.38
C HIS A 331 -1.96 4.02 -42.86
N SER A 332 -2.44 5.24 -43.08
CA SER A 332 -1.83 6.52 -42.68
C SER A 332 -2.01 6.80 -41.19
N ALA A 333 -3.22 6.58 -40.66
CA ALA A 333 -3.67 6.88 -39.29
C ALA A 333 -2.56 6.81 -38.21
N SER A 334 -2.46 7.88 -37.41
CA SER A 334 -1.52 8.06 -36.30
C SER A 334 -1.78 7.10 -35.13
N LYS A 335 -0.99 7.19 -34.05
CA LYS A 335 -1.29 6.44 -32.83
C LYS A 335 -2.58 6.98 -32.19
N GLU A 336 -2.74 8.29 -32.26
CA GLU A 336 -3.79 9.08 -31.64
C GLU A 336 -5.14 8.79 -32.32
N ASP A 337 -5.18 8.72 -33.66
CA ASP A 337 -6.36 8.26 -34.42
C ASP A 337 -6.89 6.89 -33.97
N TYR A 338 -5.99 5.95 -33.60
CA TYR A 338 -6.38 4.64 -33.07
C TYR A 338 -6.89 4.72 -31.62
N MET A 339 -6.39 5.65 -30.80
CA MET A 339 -6.88 5.90 -29.45
C MET A 339 -8.28 6.50 -29.47
N ASP A 340 -8.48 7.55 -30.27
CA ASP A 340 -9.76 8.26 -30.39
C ASP A 340 -10.84 7.33 -30.96
N ARG A 341 -10.48 6.49 -31.94
CA ARG A 341 -11.40 5.47 -32.49
C ARG A 341 -11.69 4.35 -31.49
N LEU A 342 -10.76 4.03 -30.58
CA LEU A 342 -10.97 3.06 -29.49
C LEU A 342 -11.89 3.64 -28.41
N GLU A 343 -11.70 4.90 -27.99
CA GLU A 343 -12.60 5.56 -27.05
C GLU A 343 -14.01 5.69 -27.63
N HIS A 344 -14.12 6.13 -28.90
CA HIS A 344 -15.41 6.19 -29.59
C HIS A 344 -16.09 4.81 -29.64
N LEU A 345 -15.37 3.76 -30.03
CA LEU A 345 -15.90 2.40 -30.07
C LEU A 345 -16.30 1.90 -28.67
N ARG A 346 -15.51 2.21 -27.63
CA ARG A 346 -15.85 1.90 -26.23
C ARG A 346 -17.11 2.64 -25.78
N LYS A 347 -17.29 3.89 -26.19
CA LYS A 347 -18.46 4.73 -25.87
C LYS A 347 -19.74 4.26 -26.56
N GLN A 348 -19.64 3.77 -27.81
CA GLN A 348 -20.79 3.20 -28.54
C GLN A 348 -21.13 1.77 -28.08
N CYS A 349 -20.14 0.88 -27.94
CA CYS A 349 -20.37 -0.53 -27.62
C CYS A 349 -20.49 -0.82 -26.11
N GLY A 350 -19.86 0.00 -25.26
CA GLY A 350 -19.71 -0.24 -23.82
C GLY A 350 -21.02 -0.56 -23.09
N PRO A 351 -22.08 0.27 -23.19
CA PRO A 351 -23.36 0.00 -22.54
C PRO A 351 -24.00 -1.33 -22.97
N HIS A 352 -23.88 -1.68 -24.25
CA HIS A 352 -24.43 -2.91 -24.82
C HIS A 352 -23.63 -4.15 -24.41
N VAL A 353 -22.30 -4.05 -24.36
CA VAL A 353 -21.41 -5.12 -23.88
C VAL A 353 -21.62 -5.32 -22.37
N ALA A 354 -21.70 -4.24 -21.59
CA ALA A 354 -21.95 -4.28 -20.16
C ALA A 354 -23.30 -4.96 -19.82
N ALA A 355 -24.38 -4.58 -20.51
CA ALA A 355 -25.69 -5.22 -20.34
C ALA A 355 -25.70 -6.73 -20.62
N VAL A 356 -24.76 -7.22 -21.44
CA VAL A 356 -24.63 -8.63 -21.86
C VAL A 356 -23.60 -9.41 -21.01
N ALA A 357 -22.75 -8.73 -20.24
CA ALA A 357 -21.84 -9.32 -19.28
C ALA A 357 -22.38 -9.33 -17.83
N LYS A 358 -23.28 -8.38 -17.50
CA LYS A 358 -23.78 -8.11 -16.15
C LYS A 358 -24.04 -9.36 -15.31
N ASP A 359 -25.02 -10.18 -15.69
CA ASP A 359 -25.48 -11.34 -14.92
C ASP A 359 -24.36 -12.37 -14.66
N SER A 360 -23.42 -12.49 -15.59
CA SER A 360 -22.26 -13.37 -15.48
C SER A 360 -21.29 -12.88 -14.41
N VAL A 361 -21.02 -11.57 -14.38
CA VAL A 361 -20.13 -10.88 -13.42
C VAL A 361 -20.77 -10.77 -12.04
N GLU A 362 -22.06 -10.44 -11.94
CA GLU A 362 -22.82 -10.55 -10.69
C GLU A 362 -22.75 -11.98 -10.12
N GLY A 363 -22.78 -12.99 -11.02
CA GLY A 363 -22.55 -14.38 -10.69
C GLY A 363 -21.11 -14.74 -10.27
N ILE A 364 -20.09 -13.97 -10.68
CA ILE A 364 -18.71 -14.10 -10.14
C ILE A 364 -18.70 -13.57 -8.71
N CYS A 365 -19.15 -12.33 -8.50
CA CYS A 365 -19.18 -11.67 -7.20
C CYS A 365 -19.98 -12.48 -6.16
N THR A 366 -21.15 -12.98 -6.54
CA THR A 366 -22.00 -13.83 -5.71
C THR A 366 -21.33 -15.16 -5.39
N LYS A 367 -20.71 -15.82 -6.38
CA LYS A 367 -20.06 -17.13 -6.16
C LYS A 367 -18.83 -17.02 -5.27
N ILE A 368 -17.99 -15.99 -5.43
CA ILE A 368 -16.79 -15.83 -4.62
C ILE A 368 -17.13 -15.47 -3.16
N TYR A 369 -18.16 -14.64 -2.94
CA TYR A 369 -18.70 -14.37 -1.60
C TYR A 369 -19.17 -15.65 -0.89
N HIS A 370 -19.97 -16.49 -1.54
CA HIS A 370 -20.46 -17.72 -0.93
C HIS A 370 -19.35 -18.76 -0.64
N ILE A 371 -18.29 -18.83 -1.46
CA ILE A 371 -17.11 -19.65 -1.14
C ILE A 371 -16.38 -19.07 0.08
N SER A 372 -16.26 -17.74 0.17
CA SER A 372 -15.67 -17.07 1.34
C SER A 372 -16.44 -17.39 2.63
N ALA A 373 -17.77 -17.28 2.61
CA ALA A 373 -18.63 -17.63 3.73
C ALA A 373 -18.52 -19.12 4.13
N GLU A 374 -18.34 -20.03 3.18
CA GLU A 374 -18.06 -21.44 3.46
C GLU A 374 -16.70 -21.62 4.17
N TYR A 375 -15.68 -20.91 3.71
CA TYR A 375 -14.33 -20.96 4.28
C TYR A 375 -14.30 -20.34 5.68
N VAL A 376 -14.98 -19.22 5.91
CA VAL A 376 -15.17 -18.61 7.24
C VAL A 376 -15.82 -19.60 8.20
N ARG A 377 -16.92 -20.27 7.81
CA ARG A 377 -17.58 -21.28 8.65
C ARG A 377 -16.62 -22.40 9.06
N ARG A 378 -15.76 -22.86 8.14
CA ARG A 378 -14.77 -23.93 8.36
C ARG A 378 -13.64 -23.49 9.29
N ILE A 379 -13.14 -22.26 9.13
CA ILE A 379 -12.13 -21.66 10.01
C ILE A 379 -12.72 -21.49 11.41
N HIS A 380 -13.91 -20.91 11.52
CA HIS A 380 -14.57 -20.65 12.80
C HIS A 380 -14.87 -21.96 13.55
N GLN A 381 -15.40 -22.98 12.89
CA GLN A 381 -15.65 -24.29 13.50
C GLN A 381 -14.36 -24.96 13.98
N ALA A 382 -13.29 -24.96 13.17
CA ALA A 382 -12.01 -25.52 13.58
C ALA A 382 -11.37 -24.75 14.74
N HIS A 383 -11.54 -23.42 14.79
CA HIS A 383 -11.07 -22.60 15.91
C HIS A 383 -11.85 -22.87 17.19
N GLN A 384 -13.18 -23.01 17.12
CA GLN A 384 -14.00 -23.39 18.28
C GLN A 384 -13.60 -24.77 18.83
N THR A 385 -13.28 -25.74 17.98
CA THR A 385 -12.75 -27.04 18.42
C THR A 385 -11.40 -26.87 19.12
N LEU A 386 -10.46 -26.13 18.54
CA LEU A 386 -9.15 -25.88 19.13
C LEU A 386 -9.23 -25.22 20.51
N LEU A 387 -10.12 -24.24 20.69
CA LEU A 387 -10.33 -23.58 21.98
C LEU A 387 -10.91 -24.53 23.03
N LYS A 388 -11.85 -25.41 22.65
CA LYS A 388 -12.42 -26.46 23.52
C LYS A 388 -11.37 -27.49 23.91
N ASP A 389 -10.55 -27.96 22.97
CA ASP A 389 -9.44 -28.89 23.21
C ASP A 389 -8.38 -28.29 24.17
N CYS A 390 -8.22 -26.96 24.15
CA CYS A 390 -7.39 -26.21 25.09
C CYS A 390 -8.06 -25.89 26.44
N ASN A 391 -9.30 -26.34 26.69
CA ASN A 391 -10.12 -25.99 27.86
C ASN A 391 -10.29 -24.48 28.08
N VAL A 392 -10.37 -23.70 27.00
CA VAL A 392 -10.71 -22.27 27.07
C VAL A 392 -12.21 -22.14 27.34
N SER A 393 -12.55 -21.75 28.56
CA SER A 393 -13.92 -21.41 28.96
C SER A 393 -14.43 -20.12 28.31
N ASP A 394 -15.75 -20.00 28.19
CA ASP A 394 -16.42 -18.75 27.84
C ASP A 394 -16.10 -17.64 28.86
N PRO A 395 -16.04 -16.36 28.43
CA PRO A 395 -15.65 -15.25 29.29
C PRO A 395 -16.76 -14.88 30.29
N GLU A 396 -16.35 -14.50 31.51
CA GLU A 396 -17.26 -13.82 32.43
C GLU A 396 -17.69 -12.46 31.87
N ALA A 397 -18.91 -12.03 32.18
CA ALA A 397 -19.45 -10.75 31.70
C ALA A 397 -18.65 -9.57 32.28
N ALA A 398 -17.95 -8.84 31.42
CA ALA A 398 -17.18 -7.68 31.83
C ALA A 398 -18.11 -6.53 32.27
N ASP A 399 -17.98 -6.11 33.53
CA ASP A 399 -18.57 -4.86 34.02
C ASP A 399 -17.83 -3.67 33.38
N VAL A 400 -18.56 -2.84 32.62
CA VAL A 400 -18.00 -1.70 31.88
C VAL A 400 -18.61 -0.42 32.43
N GLN A 401 -17.77 0.40 33.05
CA GLN A 401 -18.19 1.69 33.59
C GLN A 401 -18.35 2.70 32.45
N ASP A 402 -19.44 3.48 32.44
CA ASP A 402 -19.61 4.57 31.48
C ASP A 402 -18.73 5.78 31.85
N ARG A 403 -17.42 5.64 31.62
CA ARG A 403 -16.39 6.63 31.93
C ARG A 403 -15.52 6.90 30.71
N LEU A 404 -15.00 8.13 30.63
CA LEU A 404 -14.02 8.53 29.62
C LEU A 404 -12.61 8.14 30.08
N VAL A 405 -11.85 7.52 29.20
CA VAL A 405 -10.48 7.04 29.43
C VAL A 405 -9.60 7.28 28.20
N TYR A 406 -8.29 7.45 28.40
CA TYR A 406 -7.34 7.42 27.28
C TYR A 406 -7.38 6.05 26.59
N CYS A 407 -7.29 6.04 25.26
CA CYS A 407 -7.49 4.82 24.50
C CYS A 407 -6.41 3.76 24.78
N TYR A 408 -6.83 2.52 24.99
CA TYR A 408 -5.97 1.35 25.20
C TYR A 408 -6.09 0.39 24.00
N PRO A 409 -5.07 -0.46 23.75
CA PRO A 409 -5.15 -1.47 22.70
C PRO A 409 -6.34 -2.41 22.91
N ILE A 410 -6.96 -2.85 21.82
CA ILE A 410 -8.16 -3.70 21.89
C ILE A 410 -7.86 -5.00 22.65
N ARG A 411 -8.77 -5.39 23.53
CA ARG A 411 -8.69 -6.59 24.37
C ARG A 411 -9.62 -7.64 23.79
N LEU A 412 -9.24 -8.91 23.91
CA LEU A 412 -10.09 -10.04 23.53
C LEU A 412 -10.77 -10.57 24.78
N ALA A 413 -12.05 -10.95 24.69
CA ALA A 413 -12.79 -11.48 25.83
C ALA A 413 -12.28 -12.87 26.23
N LEU A 414 -12.03 -13.73 25.24
CA LEU A 414 -11.49 -15.07 25.44
C LEU A 414 -9.98 -15.03 25.76
N PRO A 415 -9.50 -15.80 26.75
CA PRO A 415 -8.07 -15.91 27.01
C PRO A 415 -7.38 -16.67 25.87
N SER A 416 -6.14 -16.28 25.55
CA SER A 416 -5.40 -16.95 24.47
C SER A 416 -5.02 -18.39 24.84
N PRO A 417 -5.26 -19.38 23.96
CA PRO A 417 -4.89 -20.77 24.21
C PRO A 417 -3.36 -20.93 24.29
N ALA A 418 -2.93 -22.08 24.83
CA ALA A 418 -1.53 -22.46 24.89
C ALA A 418 -0.89 -22.38 23.49
N GLN A 419 0.15 -21.55 23.34
CA GLN A 419 0.73 -21.29 22.04
C GLN A 419 1.73 -22.39 21.64
N PRO A 420 1.77 -22.78 20.36
CA PRO A 420 2.68 -23.80 19.89
C PRO A 420 4.05 -23.17 19.62
N ARG A 421 5.11 -23.98 19.70
CA ARG A 421 6.47 -23.51 19.45
C ARG A 421 6.62 -23.00 18.01
N VAL A 422 7.06 -21.75 17.88
CA VAL A 422 7.59 -21.16 16.65
C VAL A 422 9.11 -21.08 16.77
N GLU A 423 9.81 -21.44 15.72
CA GLU A 423 11.27 -21.32 15.64
C GLU A 423 11.64 -19.92 15.12
N LEU A 424 12.69 -19.32 15.68
CA LEU A 424 13.27 -18.07 15.22
C LEU A 424 14.76 -18.27 14.92
N HIS A 425 15.19 -17.86 13.72
CA HIS A 425 16.59 -17.68 13.39
C HIS A 425 16.78 -16.36 12.63
N PHE A 426 18.02 -15.88 12.53
CA PHE A 426 18.37 -14.66 11.80
C PHE A 426 19.22 -14.98 10.59
N GLU A 427 18.82 -14.48 9.42
CA GLU A 427 19.58 -14.50 8.17
C GLU A 427 20.03 -13.07 7.88
N ASN A 428 21.27 -12.74 8.24
CA ASN A 428 21.78 -11.36 8.27
C ASN A 428 20.85 -10.47 9.14
N ASP A 429 20.33 -9.37 8.58
CA ASP A 429 19.37 -8.47 9.23
C ASP A 429 17.90 -8.86 9.02
N ILE A 430 17.59 -10.12 8.69
CA ILE A 430 16.22 -10.62 8.55
C ILE A 430 15.92 -11.65 9.63
N ALA A 431 14.90 -11.39 10.45
CA ALA A 431 14.30 -12.37 11.35
C ALA A 431 13.43 -13.33 10.53
N CYS A 432 13.71 -14.62 10.64
CA CYS A 432 12.99 -15.70 9.98
C CYS A 432 12.24 -16.52 11.04
N LEU A 433 10.91 -16.47 11.02
CA LEU A 433 10.06 -17.23 11.95
C LEU A 433 9.44 -18.42 11.23
N ARG A 434 9.53 -19.63 11.79
CA ARG A 434 9.03 -20.87 11.19
C ARG A 434 8.02 -21.60 12.07
N TYR A 435 6.91 -22.03 11.48
CA TYR A 435 5.90 -22.88 12.10
C TYR A 435 5.52 -24.01 11.13
N LYS A 436 5.59 -25.29 11.55
CA LYS A 436 5.28 -26.46 10.69
C LYS A 436 5.91 -26.41 9.28
N GLY A 437 7.16 -25.94 9.19
CA GLY A 437 7.88 -25.74 7.91
C GLY A 437 7.65 -24.38 7.26
N GLU A 438 6.44 -23.80 7.38
CA GLU A 438 6.06 -22.50 6.85
C GLU A 438 6.84 -21.34 7.50
N MET A 439 7.55 -20.58 6.67
CA MET A 439 8.43 -19.50 7.10
C MET A 439 7.84 -18.14 6.73
N VAL A 440 7.92 -17.19 7.66
CA VAL A 440 7.67 -15.75 7.43
C VAL A 440 8.93 -14.95 7.77
N LYS A 441 9.08 -13.77 7.16
CA LYS A 441 10.29 -12.94 7.26
C LYS A 441 9.95 -11.50 7.59
N VAL A 442 10.79 -10.86 8.40
CA VAL A 442 10.69 -9.44 8.76
C VAL A 442 12.08 -8.86 9.05
N ASN A 443 12.33 -7.61 8.66
CA ASN A 443 13.59 -6.91 8.93
C ASN A 443 13.83 -6.82 10.45
N ARG A 444 15.10 -6.98 10.89
CA ARG A 444 15.49 -7.04 12.30
C ARG A 444 15.06 -5.81 13.11
N SER A 445 15.13 -4.62 12.52
CA SER A 445 14.64 -3.38 13.13
C SER A 445 13.13 -3.41 13.39
N TYR A 446 12.35 -3.97 12.46
CA TYR A 446 10.91 -4.14 12.61
C TYR A 446 10.53 -5.29 13.55
N PHE A 447 11.36 -6.34 13.64
CA PHE A 447 11.21 -7.34 14.71
C PHE A 447 11.34 -6.69 16.10
N THR A 448 12.36 -5.85 16.31
CA THR A 448 12.51 -5.08 17.56
C THR A 448 11.39 -4.04 17.75
N LYS A 449 10.86 -3.42 16.68
CA LYS A 449 9.65 -2.58 16.77
C LYS A 449 8.47 -3.38 17.33
N LEU A 450 8.24 -4.59 16.82
CA LEU A 450 7.16 -5.47 17.30
C LEU A 450 7.38 -5.90 18.75
N GLU A 451 8.62 -6.17 19.17
CA GLU A 451 8.96 -6.46 20.57
C GLU A 451 8.62 -5.29 21.51
N LEU A 452 8.96 -4.05 21.11
CA LEU A 452 8.61 -2.84 21.86
C LEU A 452 7.10 -2.61 21.89
N LEU A 453 6.42 -2.66 20.74
CA LEU A 453 4.96 -2.54 20.65
C LEU A 453 4.24 -3.58 21.52
N TYR A 454 4.74 -4.82 21.54
CA TYR A 454 4.24 -5.89 22.40
C TYR A 454 4.44 -5.58 23.87
N ARG A 455 5.63 -5.08 24.26
CA ARG A 455 5.94 -4.67 25.63
C ARG A 455 5.03 -3.55 26.16
N TYR A 456 4.62 -2.61 25.30
CA TYR A 456 3.69 -1.54 25.67
C TYR A 456 2.21 -1.96 25.64
N SER A 457 1.86 -3.04 24.93
CA SER A 457 0.45 -3.33 24.56
C SER A 457 -0.08 -4.64 25.11
N SER A 458 0.71 -5.71 25.12
CA SER A 458 0.34 -7.02 25.63
C SER A 458 0.33 -7.03 27.16
N ILE A 459 -0.75 -7.57 27.74
CA ILE A 459 -0.94 -7.65 29.21
C ILE A 459 -1.14 -9.08 29.71
N ASP A 460 -1.35 -10.05 28.82
CA ASP A 460 -1.59 -11.46 29.15
C ASP A 460 -0.36 -12.36 28.93
N ASP A 461 0.80 -11.76 28.66
CA ASP A 461 2.07 -12.45 28.40
C ASP A 461 3.28 -11.70 28.98
N PRO A 462 3.40 -11.60 30.32
CA PRO A 462 4.48 -10.84 30.97
C PRO A 462 5.89 -11.45 30.77
N ARG A 463 5.99 -12.65 30.17
CA ARG A 463 7.23 -13.39 29.94
C ARG A 463 7.57 -13.58 28.46
N PHE A 464 6.76 -13.04 27.54
CA PHE A 464 6.94 -13.16 26.09
C PHE A 464 6.87 -14.63 25.60
N GLU A 465 6.21 -15.51 26.35
CA GLU A 465 6.01 -16.93 26.05
C GLU A 465 5.11 -17.12 24.80
N LYS A 466 4.21 -16.17 24.52
CA LYS A 466 3.30 -16.15 23.36
C LYS A 466 3.81 -15.28 22.20
N PHE A 467 4.87 -14.49 22.42
CA PHE A 467 5.34 -13.44 21.51
C PHE A 467 5.65 -13.95 20.09
N LEU A 468 6.52 -14.95 19.94
CA LEU A 468 6.94 -15.46 18.62
C LEU A 468 5.75 -16.01 17.82
N SER A 469 4.82 -16.69 18.49
CA SER A 469 3.63 -17.26 17.87
C SER A 469 2.66 -16.17 17.39
N ARG A 470 2.49 -15.10 18.18
CA ARG A 470 1.72 -13.92 17.78
C ARG A 470 2.38 -13.11 16.65
N VAL A 471 3.72 -12.96 16.66
CA VAL A 471 4.46 -12.33 15.55
C VAL A 471 4.34 -13.16 14.27
N TRP A 472 4.42 -14.49 14.34
CA TRP A 472 4.21 -15.35 13.17
C TRP A 472 2.80 -15.20 12.61
N CYS A 473 1.77 -15.20 13.47
CA CYS A 473 0.38 -14.93 13.08
C CYS A 473 0.22 -13.56 12.42
N LEU A 474 0.78 -12.50 13.00
CA LEU A 474 0.75 -11.14 12.46
C LEU A 474 1.36 -11.07 11.05
N ILE A 475 2.60 -11.53 10.85
CA ILE A 475 3.25 -11.47 9.54
C ILE A 475 2.50 -12.36 8.53
N LYS A 476 2.06 -13.56 8.92
CA LYS A 476 1.26 -14.43 8.04
C LYS A 476 -0.07 -13.78 7.65
N ARG A 477 -0.76 -13.10 8.57
CA ARG A 477 -2.02 -12.37 8.31
C ARG A 477 -1.84 -11.28 7.25
N TYR A 478 -0.83 -10.42 7.41
CA TYR A 478 -0.56 -9.34 6.44
C TYR A 478 -0.09 -9.86 5.09
N LEU A 479 0.74 -10.92 5.05
CA LEU A 479 1.08 -11.60 3.80
C LEU A 479 -0.16 -12.17 3.09
N VAL A 480 -1.14 -12.72 3.82
CA VAL A 480 -2.36 -13.28 3.21
C VAL A 480 -3.33 -12.18 2.73
N MET A 481 -3.38 -11.05 3.45
CA MET A 481 -4.15 -9.87 3.04
C MET A 481 -3.64 -9.28 1.72
N PHE A 482 -2.32 -9.10 1.59
CA PHE A 482 -1.71 -8.57 0.37
C PHE A 482 -1.66 -9.61 -0.76
N GLY A 483 -1.33 -10.85 -0.44
CA GLY A 483 -1.23 -11.96 -1.40
C GLY A 483 0.21 -12.45 -1.60
N ALA A 484 0.44 -13.16 -2.71
CA ALA A 484 1.68 -13.89 -2.98
C ALA A 484 2.38 -13.45 -4.29
N GLY A 485 1.76 -12.57 -5.07
CA GLY A 485 2.35 -11.98 -6.26
C GLY A 485 3.48 -11.00 -5.92
N VAL A 486 4.44 -10.85 -6.83
CA VAL A 486 5.46 -9.81 -6.73
C VAL A 486 4.79 -8.45 -6.80
N ASN A 487 5.00 -7.63 -5.77
CA ASN A 487 4.36 -6.32 -5.57
C ASN A 487 2.82 -6.36 -5.39
N GLU A 488 2.22 -7.53 -5.08
CA GLU A 488 0.80 -7.61 -4.69
C GLU A 488 0.61 -6.85 -3.35
N GLY A 489 -0.45 -6.04 -3.26
CA GLY A 489 -0.75 -5.21 -2.10
C GLY A 489 0.10 -3.95 -1.89
N THR A 490 1.24 -3.78 -2.58
CA THR A 490 2.12 -2.60 -2.35
C THR A 490 1.49 -1.28 -2.78
N GLY A 491 0.49 -1.32 -3.66
CA GLY A 491 -0.27 -0.17 -4.12
C GLY A 491 -1.49 0.19 -3.28
N LEU A 492 -1.79 -0.51 -2.17
CA LEU A 492 -3.01 -0.29 -1.37
C LEU A 492 -2.91 0.91 -0.41
N GLN A 493 -1.72 1.15 0.16
CA GLN A 493 -1.41 2.29 1.03
C GLN A 493 0.11 2.48 1.16
N GLY A 494 0.57 3.73 1.20
CA GLY A 494 1.94 4.11 1.62
C GLY A 494 1.88 4.91 2.91
N ALA A 495 2.88 4.81 3.80
CA ALA A 495 2.90 5.57 5.05
C ALA A 495 3.56 6.95 4.86
N LEU A 496 3.17 7.98 5.63
CA LEU A 496 3.77 9.31 5.49
C LEU A 496 5.26 9.30 5.92
N PRO A 497 6.12 10.18 5.36
CA PRO A 497 7.52 10.33 5.78
C PRO A 497 7.67 10.65 7.28
N VAL A 498 8.80 10.24 7.87
CA VAL A 498 9.09 10.48 9.29
C VAL A 498 8.99 11.98 9.68
N PRO A 499 9.60 12.94 8.94
CA PRO A 499 9.47 14.36 9.28
C PRO A 499 8.03 14.89 9.21
N VAL A 500 7.16 14.29 8.39
CA VAL A 500 5.75 14.70 8.27
C VAL A 500 4.98 14.27 9.53
N PHE A 501 5.23 13.07 10.06
CA PHE A 501 4.70 12.65 11.35
C PHE A 501 5.23 13.49 12.52
N GLU A 502 6.53 13.83 12.52
CA GLU A 502 7.13 14.74 13.51
C GLU A 502 6.45 16.12 13.49
N ALA A 503 6.21 16.69 12.30
CA ALA A 503 5.50 17.96 12.15
C ALA A 503 4.03 17.87 12.57
N LEU A 504 3.31 16.80 12.21
CA LEU A 504 1.93 16.56 12.64
C LEU A 504 1.81 16.47 14.16
N ASN A 505 2.74 15.80 14.84
CA ASN A 505 2.80 15.74 16.30
C ASN A 505 3.11 17.13 16.90
N LYS A 506 4.18 17.77 16.46
CA LYS A 506 4.68 19.05 17.00
C LYS A 506 3.69 20.20 16.80
N GLN A 507 3.10 20.34 15.62
CA GLN A 507 2.29 21.50 15.23
C GLN A 507 0.79 21.32 15.52
N PHE A 508 0.28 20.10 15.34
CA PHE A 508 -1.15 19.78 15.43
C PHE A 508 -1.49 18.78 16.54
N GLY A 509 -0.52 18.43 17.38
CA GLY A 509 -0.72 17.53 18.51
C GLY A 509 -1.16 16.12 18.11
N VAL A 510 -0.92 15.68 16.88
CA VAL A 510 -1.33 14.35 16.41
C VAL A 510 -0.59 13.28 17.21
N THR A 511 -1.32 12.29 17.74
CA THR A 511 -0.73 11.17 18.49
C THR A 511 -1.13 9.79 18.00
N PHE A 512 -1.93 9.71 16.94
CA PHE A 512 -2.66 8.50 16.56
C PHE A 512 -2.91 8.45 15.05
N GLU A 513 -2.73 7.26 14.44
CA GLU A 513 -3.03 6.98 13.03
C GLU A 513 -4.37 6.24 12.89
N CYS A 514 -5.31 6.78 12.13
CA CYS A 514 -6.60 6.14 11.88
C CYS A 514 -6.51 4.89 10.99
N PHE A 515 -5.46 4.77 10.16
CA PHE A 515 -5.30 3.65 9.23
C PHE A 515 -3.84 3.19 9.19
N ALA A 516 -3.50 2.22 10.04
CA ALA A 516 -2.17 1.64 10.08
C ALA A 516 -2.20 0.13 10.40
N SER A 517 -1.02 -0.37 10.76
CA SER A 517 -0.72 -1.74 11.17
C SER A 517 0.48 -1.69 12.11
N PRO A 518 0.72 -2.74 12.92
CA PRO A 518 1.95 -2.84 13.71
C PRO A 518 3.24 -2.71 12.86
N LEU A 519 3.16 -3.04 11.57
CA LEU A 519 4.26 -3.02 10.62
C LEU A 519 4.54 -1.63 10.03
N ASN A 520 3.49 -0.85 9.71
CA ASN A 520 3.65 0.47 9.09
C ASN A 520 3.52 1.68 10.06
N SER A 521 2.94 1.51 11.25
CA SER A 521 2.64 2.64 12.15
C SER A 521 3.87 3.49 12.51
N TYR A 522 3.66 4.80 12.66
CA TYR A 522 4.61 5.70 13.30
C TYR A 522 4.44 5.69 14.82
N PHE A 523 3.20 5.72 15.34
CA PHE A 523 2.92 5.71 16.78
C PHE A 523 2.70 4.28 17.33
N LYS A 524 2.69 4.15 18.67
CA LYS A 524 2.21 2.95 19.39
C LYS A 524 0.68 2.87 19.57
N GLN A 525 -0.05 3.83 19.03
CA GLN A 525 -1.51 3.88 19.08
C GLN A 525 -2.09 4.22 17.71
N PHE A 526 -2.88 3.29 17.19
CA PHE A 526 -3.44 3.36 15.85
C PHE A 526 -4.68 2.47 15.75
N CYS A 527 -5.47 2.65 14.69
CA CYS A 527 -6.46 1.67 14.27
C CYS A 527 -5.90 0.79 13.14
N SER A 528 -6.33 -0.48 13.07
CA SER A 528 -5.92 -1.43 12.03
C SER A 528 -7.02 -2.46 11.74
N ALA A 529 -6.90 -3.15 10.61
CA ALA A 529 -7.92 -4.10 10.14
C ALA A 529 -8.11 -5.32 11.03
N PHE A 530 -7.08 -5.77 11.75
CA PHE A 530 -7.06 -7.09 12.40
C PHE A 530 -6.95 -6.98 13.93
N PRO A 531 -8.07 -6.73 14.65
CA PRO A 531 -8.06 -6.53 16.10
C PRO A 531 -7.54 -7.74 16.88
N ASP A 532 -7.69 -8.96 16.33
CA ASP A 532 -7.27 -10.20 16.95
C ASP A 532 -5.75 -10.41 16.92
N THR A 533 -5.06 -10.07 15.82
CA THR A 533 -3.59 -10.12 15.75
C THR A 533 -2.95 -8.87 16.32
N ASP A 534 -3.52 -7.70 16.05
CA ASP A 534 -2.81 -6.42 16.18
C ASP A 534 -3.04 -5.74 17.54
N GLY A 535 -4.08 -6.12 18.29
CA GLY A 535 -4.33 -5.61 19.64
C GLY A 535 -3.17 -5.86 20.60
N PHE A 536 -2.45 -6.97 20.42
CA PHE A 536 -1.23 -7.29 21.16
C PHE A 536 -0.04 -6.38 20.81
N PHE A 537 -0.12 -5.59 19.73
CA PHE A 537 0.93 -4.70 19.23
C PHE A 537 0.47 -3.24 19.07
N GLY A 538 -0.62 -2.85 19.75
CA GLY A 538 -1.03 -1.44 19.87
C GLY A 538 -2.28 -1.04 19.09
N SER A 539 -2.88 -1.92 18.30
CA SER A 539 -4.12 -1.58 17.59
C SER A 539 -5.29 -1.35 18.55
N ARG A 540 -6.12 -0.35 18.24
CA ARG A 540 -7.41 -0.07 18.90
C ARG A 540 -8.60 -0.76 18.20
N GLY A 541 -8.33 -1.56 17.16
CA GLY A 541 -9.30 -2.20 16.28
C GLY A 541 -9.55 -1.43 14.98
N PRO A 542 -10.53 -1.82 14.17
CA PRO A 542 -10.88 -1.12 12.93
C PRO A 542 -11.43 0.29 13.20
N PHE A 543 -11.09 1.26 12.35
CA PHE A 543 -11.40 2.68 12.59
C PHE A 543 -12.90 2.97 12.74
N LEU A 544 -13.75 2.34 11.93
CA LEU A 544 -15.21 2.52 11.98
C LEU A 544 -15.81 2.02 13.32
N ASN A 545 -15.10 1.16 14.04
CA ASN A 545 -15.46 0.65 15.38
C ASN A 545 -14.74 1.39 16.53
N PHE A 546 -13.99 2.46 16.21
CA PHE A 546 -13.29 3.31 17.17
C PHE A 546 -13.98 4.67 17.26
N SER A 547 -14.49 5.02 18.45
CA SER A 547 -15.30 6.24 18.67
C SER A 547 -14.63 7.16 19.69
N PRO A 548 -13.64 7.98 19.28
CA PRO A 548 -13.02 8.97 20.15
C PRO A 548 -13.99 10.12 20.47
N ALA A 549 -14.01 10.55 21.72
CA ALA A 549 -14.61 11.81 22.14
C ALA A 549 -13.65 12.99 21.87
N SER A 550 -12.34 12.80 22.05
CA SER A 550 -11.33 13.84 21.83
C SER A 550 -10.01 13.26 21.34
N GLY A 551 -9.14 14.12 20.82
CA GLY A 551 -7.80 13.78 20.33
C GLY A 551 -7.47 14.48 19.01
N SER A 552 -6.21 14.35 18.59
CA SER A 552 -5.77 14.77 17.26
C SER A 552 -5.15 13.61 16.50
N PHE A 553 -5.59 13.43 15.26
CA PHE A 553 -5.49 12.19 14.49
C PHE A 553 -4.98 12.46 13.07
N GLU A 554 -4.08 11.59 12.60
CA GLU A 554 -3.79 11.44 11.17
C GLU A 554 -4.74 10.40 10.57
N ALA A 555 -5.10 10.56 9.29
CA ALA A 555 -5.81 9.53 8.54
C ALA A 555 -5.33 9.45 7.09
N ASN A 556 -4.69 8.35 6.73
CA ASN A 556 -4.25 8.01 5.38
C ASN A 556 -4.87 6.65 4.98
N PRO A 557 -6.14 6.64 4.54
CA PRO A 557 -6.89 5.41 4.31
C PRO A 557 -6.39 4.61 3.10
N PRO A 558 -6.47 3.27 3.12
CA PRO A 558 -6.19 2.47 1.94
C PRO A 558 -7.26 2.68 0.87
N PHE A 559 -6.87 2.46 -0.38
CA PHE A 559 -7.62 2.93 -1.54
C PHE A 559 -8.85 2.05 -1.89
N SER A 560 -9.95 2.28 -1.17
CA SER A 560 -11.32 1.86 -1.52
C SER A 560 -12.26 3.04 -1.34
N GLU A 561 -13.06 3.37 -2.36
CA GLU A 561 -14.03 4.47 -2.34
C GLU A 561 -15.08 4.26 -1.25
N GLU A 562 -15.53 3.02 -1.09
CA GLU A 562 -16.55 2.60 -0.14
C GLU A 562 -16.07 2.73 1.31
N LEU A 563 -14.80 2.39 1.58
CA LEU A 563 -14.16 2.64 2.88
C LEU A 563 -13.94 4.13 3.15
N MET A 564 -13.53 4.90 2.14
CA MET A 564 -13.31 6.34 2.30
C MET A 564 -14.63 7.10 2.55
N ASP A 565 -15.74 6.74 1.90
CA ASP A 565 -17.04 7.37 2.17
C ASP A 565 -17.58 7.01 3.57
N ALA A 566 -17.43 5.76 3.99
CA ALA A 566 -17.74 5.32 5.36
C ALA A 566 -16.88 6.05 6.41
N MET A 567 -15.58 6.25 6.12
CA MET A 567 -14.65 7.02 6.95
C MET A 567 -15.09 8.48 7.11
N VAL A 568 -15.45 9.17 6.02
CA VAL A 568 -15.95 10.57 6.08
C VAL A 568 -17.22 10.65 6.92
N THR A 569 -18.15 9.73 6.68
CA THR A 569 -19.39 9.60 7.47
C THR A 569 -19.13 9.38 8.96
N HIS A 570 -18.05 8.66 9.31
CA HIS A 570 -17.64 8.44 10.69
C HIS A 570 -17.00 9.67 11.32
N PHE A 571 -16.09 10.36 10.60
CA PHE A 571 -15.52 11.64 11.06
C PHE A 571 -16.62 12.67 11.37
N GLU A 572 -17.55 12.89 10.45
CA GLU A 572 -18.62 13.88 10.60
C GLU A 572 -19.49 13.59 11.84
N LYS A 573 -19.88 12.33 12.04
CA LYS A 573 -20.63 11.88 13.23
C LYS A 573 -19.86 12.07 14.54
N LEU A 574 -18.54 11.88 14.55
CA LEU A 574 -17.71 12.07 15.74
C LEU A 574 -17.51 13.56 16.08
N LEU A 575 -17.29 14.38 15.05
CA LEU A 575 -17.09 15.83 15.15
C LEU A 575 -18.38 16.57 15.55
N GLU A 576 -19.54 16.09 15.11
CA GLU A 576 -20.85 16.59 15.51
C GLU A 576 -21.22 16.18 16.94
N LYS A 577 -20.95 14.92 17.31
CA LYS A 577 -21.35 14.36 18.61
C LYS A 577 -20.52 14.87 19.80
N SER A 578 -19.33 15.42 19.57
CA SER A 578 -18.41 15.82 20.65
C SER A 578 -18.21 17.34 20.75
N SER A 579 -18.29 17.85 21.97
CA SER A 579 -17.85 19.20 22.36
C SER A 579 -16.35 19.27 22.68
N GLU A 580 -15.70 18.14 22.93
CA GLU A 580 -14.28 18.09 23.32
C GLU A 580 -13.35 18.31 22.12
N PRO A 581 -12.09 18.77 22.31
CA PRO A 581 -11.18 19.02 21.20
C PRO A 581 -10.94 17.79 20.32
N LEU A 582 -11.45 17.81 19.09
CA LEU A 582 -11.36 16.70 18.14
C LEU A 582 -10.93 17.20 16.75
N SER A 583 -9.87 16.59 16.21
CA SER A 583 -9.21 17.00 14.97
C SER A 583 -8.76 15.79 14.16
N PHE A 584 -9.15 15.73 12.89
CA PHE A 584 -8.66 14.77 11.91
C PHE A 584 -7.94 15.50 10.78
N ILE A 585 -6.73 15.03 10.43
CA ILE A 585 -5.93 15.51 9.31
C ILE A 585 -5.83 14.36 8.31
N ILE A 586 -6.59 14.48 7.22
CA ILE A 586 -6.79 13.42 6.24
C ILE A 586 -5.87 13.64 5.04
N PHE A 587 -5.18 12.59 4.61
CA PHE A 587 -4.32 12.54 3.43
C PHE A 587 -4.95 11.59 2.42
N VAL A 588 -5.37 12.10 1.26
CA VAL A 588 -5.90 11.29 0.15
C VAL A 588 -5.31 11.73 -1.20
N PRO A 589 -5.13 10.82 -2.17
CA PRO A 589 -4.72 11.18 -3.52
C PRO A 589 -5.72 12.12 -4.21
N GLU A 590 -5.21 13.04 -5.02
CA GLU A 590 -6.00 14.05 -5.75
C GLU A 590 -6.66 13.45 -7.02
N TRP A 591 -7.53 12.45 -6.83
CA TRP A 591 -8.34 11.89 -7.92
C TRP A 591 -9.57 12.76 -8.18
N ARG A 592 -9.47 13.57 -9.24
CA ARG A 592 -10.51 14.49 -9.70
C ARG A 592 -11.17 14.09 -11.03
N ASP A 593 -10.70 13.01 -11.67
CA ASP A 593 -11.25 12.50 -12.93
C ASP A 593 -11.53 10.98 -12.84
N PRO A 594 -12.77 10.56 -12.51
CA PRO A 594 -13.82 11.38 -11.88
C PRO A 594 -13.45 11.75 -10.44
N LEU A 595 -14.05 12.82 -9.92
CA LEU A 595 -13.91 13.22 -8.52
C LEU A 595 -14.59 12.18 -7.61
N THR A 596 -13.82 11.58 -6.69
CA THR A 596 -14.38 10.57 -5.77
C THR A 596 -15.40 11.20 -4.81
N PRO A 597 -16.50 10.49 -4.45
CA PRO A 597 -17.52 11.01 -3.55
C PRO A 597 -16.95 11.42 -2.18
N ALA A 598 -16.01 10.63 -1.64
CA ALA A 598 -15.37 10.90 -0.37
C ALA A 598 -14.55 12.21 -0.39
N LEU A 599 -13.78 12.47 -1.46
CA LEU A 599 -13.03 13.73 -1.59
C LEU A 599 -14.00 14.91 -1.70
N HIS A 600 -15.02 14.83 -2.56
CA HIS A 600 -16.02 15.89 -2.70
C HIS A 600 -16.73 16.23 -1.37
N ARG A 601 -17.09 15.21 -0.58
CA ARG A 601 -17.69 15.40 0.75
C ARG A 601 -16.73 16.08 1.72
N MET A 602 -15.45 15.68 1.79
CA MET A 602 -14.47 16.34 2.66
C MET A 602 -14.21 17.79 2.27
N GLU A 603 -14.19 18.11 0.96
CA GLU A 603 -14.09 19.48 0.46
C GLU A 603 -15.33 20.33 0.80
N SER A 604 -16.49 19.69 0.99
CA SER A 604 -17.77 20.34 1.27
C SER A 604 -18.19 20.32 2.75
N SER A 605 -17.46 19.61 3.62
CA SER A 605 -17.88 19.36 5.00
C SER A 605 -17.83 20.62 5.87
N ALA A 606 -18.86 20.81 6.70
CA ALA A 606 -18.99 21.94 7.64
C ALA A 606 -17.87 21.98 8.72
N PHE A 607 -17.14 20.88 8.89
CA PHE A 607 -15.99 20.80 9.79
C PHE A 607 -14.65 21.15 9.13
N ARG A 608 -14.60 21.39 7.81
CA ARG A 608 -13.37 21.74 7.10
C ARG A 608 -12.85 23.11 7.55
N ARG A 609 -11.62 23.12 8.08
CA ARG A 609 -10.92 24.33 8.54
C ARG A 609 -9.85 24.79 7.57
N TYR A 610 -9.18 23.84 6.92
CA TYR A 610 -8.15 24.13 5.93
C TYR A 610 -8.00 22.96 4.95
N GLN A 611 -7.44 23.27 3.78
CA GLN A 611 -7.11 22.32 2.73
C GLN A 611 -5.89 22.81 1.97
N MET A 612 -5.01 21.88 1.59
CA MET A 612 -3.90 22.11 0.67
C MET A 612 -3.67 20.87 -0.19
N SER A 613 -3.05 21.03 -1.36
CA SER A 613 -2.54 19.92 -2.17
C SER A 613 -1.02 19.95 -2.18
N VAL A 614 -0.39 18.79 -1.90
CA VAL A 614 1.06 18.59 -2.06
C VAL A 614 1.29 18.03 -3.47
N PRO A 615 2.02 18.72 -4.38
CA PRO A 615 2.03 18.36 -5.80
C PRO A 615 2.62 16.97 -6.12
N ALA A 616 2.19 16.41 -7.25
CA ALA A 616 2.73 15.17 -7.80
C ALA A 616 4.25 15.28 -8.02
N PHE A 617 4.97 14.18 -7.76
CA PHE A 617 6.43 14.04 -7.87
C PHE A 617 7.29 14.95 -6.98
N GLU A 618 6.69 15.91 -6.27
CA GLU A 618 7.38 16.82 -5.33
C GLU A 618 7.50 16.26 -3.90
N HIS A 619 6.70 15.24 -3.57
CA HIS A 619 6.67 14.59 -2.26
C HIS A 619 6.84 13.06 -2.33
N GLU A 620 7.04 12.44 -1.17
CA GLU A 620 7.38 11.02 -1.03
C GLU A 620 6.44 10.33 -0.03
N TYR A 621 6.28 9.02 -0.18
CA TYR A 621 5.70 8.10 0.80
C TYR A 621 6.73 7.03 1.17
N ARG A 622 6.54 6.43 2.35
CA ARG A 622 7.21 5.18 2.75
C ARG A 622 6.46 3.97 2.21
N SER A 623 7.23 2.98 1.74
CA SER A 623 6.71 1.71 1.22
C SER A 623 5.81 0.98 2.23
N GLY A 624 4.64 0.49 1.79
CA GLY A 624 3.82 -0.42 2.61
C GLY A 624 4.58 -1.69 3.05
N SER A 625 5.56 -2.11 2.24
CA SER A 625 6.47 -3.21 2.53
C SER A 625 7.71 -2.81 3.32
N GLN A 626 7.73 -1.64 4.00
CA GLN A 626 8.90 -1.16 4.78
C GLN A 626 9.44 -2.16 5.81
N HIS A 627 8.61 -3.09 6.26
CA HIS A 627 8.94 -4.16 7.19
C HIS A 627 9.80 -5.29 6.58
N ILE A 628 9.97 -5.36 5.26
CA ILE A 628 10.82 -6.34 4.53
C ILE A 628 11.63 -5.72 3.37
N CYS A 629 11.31 -4.53 2.89
CA CYS A 629 12.05 -3.88 1.81
C CYS A 629 13.42 -3.41 2.28
N LYS A 630 14.31 -3.09 1.35
CA LYS A 630 15.63 -2.53 1.66
C LYS A 630 15.55 -1.02 1.91
N LYS A 631 16.66 -0.41 2.34
CA LYS A 631 16.74 1.03 2.58
C LYS A 631 16.55 1.84 1.29
N GLU A 632 17.07 1.35 0.16
CA GLU A 632 16.93 1.94 -1.18
C GLU A 632 15.54 1.74 -1.83
N ASP A 633 14.65 1.03 -1.15
CA ASP A 633 13.23 0.82 -1.51
C ASP A 633 12.27 1.45 -0.47
N MET A 634 12.81 2.08 0.58
CA MET A 634 12.04 2.58 1.74
C MET A 634 11.12 3.75 1.37
N TYR A 635 11.60 4.68 0.54
CA TYR A 635 10.88 5.87 0.10
C TYR A 635 10.65 5.81 -1.41
N TYR A 636 9.49 6.28 -1.85
CA TYR A 636 9.16 6.47 -3.27
C TYR A 636 8.41 7.79 -3.47
N LYS A 637 8.61 8.43 -4.62
CA LYS A 637 7.88 9.66 -4.98
C LYS A 637 6.40 9.35 -5.23
N ALA A 638 5.52 10.20 -4.71
CA ALA A 638 4.11 10.17 -5.04
C ALA A 638 3.92 10.54 -6.53
N VAL A 639 3.18 9.73 -7.28
CA VAL A 639 2.89 9.98 -8.70
C VAL A 639 1.62 10.81 -8.92
N HIS A 640 0.90 11.10 -7.84
CA HIS A 640 -0.26 11.99 -7.77
C HIS A 640 0.02 13.14 -6.80
N GLY A 641 -0.78 14.21 -6.89
CA GLY A 641 -0.93 15.13 -5.76
C GLY A 641 -1.62 14.43 -4.59
N THR A 642 -1.31 14.88 -3.37
CA THR A 642 -2.02 14.45 -2.16
C THR A 642 -2.78 15.65 -1.60
N VAL A 643 -4.09 15.55 -1.49
CA VAL A 643 -4.91 16.54 -0.79
C VAL A 643 -4.82 16.27 0.70
N VAL A 644 -4.49 17.31 1.47
CA VAL A 644 -4.45 17.30 2.93
C VAL A 644 -5.60 18.15 3.44
N ILE A 645 -6.54 17.55 4.17
CA ILE A 645 -7.78 18.20 4.63
C ILE A 645 -7.85 18.17 6.16
N PHE A 646 -8.14 19.31 6.77
CA PHE A 646 -8.28 19.47 8.22
C PHE A 646 -9.78 19.52 8.58
N LEU A 647 -10.31 18.44 9.16
CA LEU A 647 -11.68 18.38 9.69
C LEU A 647 -11.64 18.48 11.22
N GLN A 648 -12.19 19.56 11.77
CA GLN A 648 -12.11 19.85 13.21
C GLN A 648 -13.43 20.45 13.74
N ASN A 649 -13.86 20.03 14.93
CA ASN A 649 -14.95 20.68 15.64
C ASN A 649 -14.46 22.01 16.25
N ALA A 650 -15.36 22.80 16.86
CA ALA A 650 -15.00 24.13 17.36
C ALA A 650 -13.85 24.10 18.38
N ALA A 651 -13.87 23.14 19.31
CA ALA A 651 -12.83 22.98 20.33
C ALA A 651 -11.51 22.42 19.76
N GLY A 652 -11.58 21.57 18.73
CA GLY A 652 -10.42 21.06 18.00
C GLY A 652 -9.71 22.16 17.21
N PHE A 653 -10.48 22.99 16.50
CA PHE A 653 -9.99 24.16 15.79
C PHE A 653 -9.34 25.16 16.75
N ALA A 654 -10.01 25.53 17.85
CA ALA A 654 -9.46 26.46 18.85
C ALA A 654 -8.14 25.98 19.52
N LYS A 655 -7.81 24.69 19.44
CA LYS A 655 -6.60 24.10 20.03
C LYS A 655 -5.50 23.84 19.00
N TRP A 656 -5.88 23.33 17.82
CA TRP A 656 -4.99 22.85 16.77
C TRP A 656 -5.27 23.54 15.43
N GLU A 657 -5.59 24.83 15.47
CA GLU A 657 -5.83 25.69 14.31
C GLU A 657 -4.72 25.53 13.24
N PRO A 658 -5.08 25.31 11.95
CA PRO A 658 -4.16 25.36 10.81
C PRO A 658 -3.73 26.80 10.49
N THR A 659 -2.99 27.43 11.41
CA THR A 659 -2.39 28.76 11.20
C THR A 659 -1.34 28.71 10.08
N PRO A 660 -1.07 29.83 9.38
CA PRO A 660 -0.12 29.86 8.27
C PRO A 660 1.28 29.32 8.63
N GLU A 661 1.75 29.57 9.85
CA GLU A 661 3.07 29.17 10.35
C GLU A 661 3.13 27.65 10.58
N ARG A 662 2.07 27.07 11.17
CA ARG A 662 1.95 25.62 11.39
C ARG A 662 1.86 24.87 10.06
N ILE A 663 1.15 25.44 9.08
CA ILE A 663 1.07 24.88 7.72
C ILE A 663 2.42 25.00 6.99
N GLN A 664 3.14 26.12 7.15
CA GLN A 664 4.47 26.29 6.59
C GLN A 664 5.48 25.26 7.13
N GLU A 665 5.44 24.97 8.43
CA GLU A 665 6.26 23.92 9.05
C GLU A 665 5.92 22.51 8.51
N LEU A 666 4.64 22.20 8.29
CA LEU A 666 4.22 20.92 7.69
C LEU A 666 4.63 20.80 6.21
N LEU A 667 4.57 21.89 5.44
CA LEU A 667 5.07 21.92 4.07
C LEU A 667 6.62 21.81 4.01
N ALA A 668 7.32 22.42 4.97
CA ALA A 668 8.77 22.29 5.09
C ALA A 668 9.21 20.84 5.39
N ALA A 669 8.44 20.08 6.16
CA ALA A 669 8.73 18.68 6.47
C ALA A 669 8.86 17.79 5.21
N TYR A 670 8.04 18.01 4.19
CA TYR A 670 8.15 17.33 2.89
C TYR A 670 9.47 17.67 2.17
N GLN A 671 9.99 18.89 2.34
CA GLN A 671 11.28 19.29 1.74
C GLN A 671 12.50 18.69 2.47
N VAL A 672 12.38 18.40 3.77
CA VAL A 672 13.47 17.77 4.56
C VAL A 672 13.76 16.35 4.06
N SER A 673 12.72 15.58 3.68
CA SER A 673 12.86 14.23 3.10
C SER A 673 13.83 14.22 1.91
N ARG A 674 13.65 15.19 0.99
CA ARG A 674 14.49 15.38 -0.21
C ARG A 674 15.96 15.66 0.09
N ARG A 675 16.31 16.22 1.25
CA ARG A 675 17.70 16.56 1.62
C ARG A 675 18.42 15.41 2.33
N ALA A 676 17.71 14.56 3.06
CA ALA A 676 18.30 13.44 3.81
C ALA A 676 18.82 12.29 2.93
N LEU A 677 18.42 12.26 1.65
CA LEU A 677 18.83 11.25 0.66
C LEU A 677 19.81 11.78 -0.40
N GLY A 678 20.19 13.07 -0.34
CA GLY A 678 21.23 13.62 -1.19
C GLY A 678 22.60 13.07 -0.79
N SER A 679 23.23 12.27 -1.67
CA SER A 679 24.64 11.91 -1.52
C SER A 679 25.49 13.19 -1.37
N PRO A 680 26.46 13.24 -0.44
CA PRO A 680 27.37 14.37 -0.37
C PRO A 680 28.20 14.41 -1.65
N GLY A 681 27.89 15.37 -2.53
CA GLY A 681 28.78 15.74 -3.63
C GLY A 681 30.16 16.11 -3.08
N PRO A 682 31.24 15.98 -3.88
CA PRO A 682 32.59 16.15 -3.39
C PRO A 682 32.82 17.58 -2.89
N SER A 683 32.79 17.78 -1.56
CA SER A 683 33.13 19.05 -0.95
C SER A 683 34.55 19.44 -1.36
N SER A 684 34.68 20.61 -1.97
CA SER A 684 35.96 21.25 -2.27
C SER A 684 36.80 21.30 -0.99
N ALA A 685 38.00 20.72 -1.04
CA ALA A 685 38.84 20.54 0.15
C ALA A 685 39.17 21.89 0.82
N PRO A 686 39.02 22.01 2.16
CA PRO A 686 39.53 23.16 2.90
C PRO A 686 41.06 23.19 2.80
N THR A 687 41.63 24.28 2.29
CA THR A 687 43.08 24.49 2.25
C THR A 687 43.62 24.72 3.65
N THR A 688 44.60 23.91 4.05
CA THR A 688 45.26 23.99 5.36
C THR A 688 46.29 25.13 5.44
N PRO A 689 46.19 26.05 6.40
CA PRO A 689 47.30 26.91 6.81
C PRO A 689 48.17 26.20 7.85
N SER A 690 49.49 26.22 7.69
CA SER A 690 50.44 25.70 8.69
C SER A 690 50.57 26.63 9.91
N PRO A 691 50.88 26.12 11.11
CA PRO A 691 50.92 26.93 12.33
C PRO A 691 52.20 27.76 12.48
N ALA A 692 52.07 29.04 12.84
CA ALA A 692 53.19 29.89 13.25
C ALA A 692 52.77 30.88 14.37
N SER A 693 53.26 30.59 15.58
CA SER A 693 53.58 31.48 16.71
C SER A 693 53.06 32.93 16.78
N ALA A 694 52.37 33.20 17.90
CA ALA A 694 52.59 34.31 18.86
C ALA A 694 52.12 35.76 18.56
N GLY A 695 51.40 36.33 19.54
CA GLY A 695 51.48 37.75 19.94
C GLY A 695 50.19 38.58 19.80
N GLY A 696 49.98 39.53 20.72
CA GLY A 696 49.23 40.76 20.43
C GLY A 696 47.80 40.91 20.97
N SER A 697 47.70 41.13 22.28
CA SER A 697 46.68 41.95 22.99
C SER A 697 45.78 42.95 22.22
N GLY A 698 44.49 42.97 22.59
CA GLY A 698 43.62 44.17 22.59
C GLY A 698 42.86 44.50 21.28
N ASP A 699 41.86 45.38 21.27
CA ASP A 699 41.04 45.93 22.37
C ASP A 699 39.72 46.50 21.82
N LYS A 700 38.66 46.57 22.65
CA LYS A 700 37.48 47.49 22.62
C LYS A 700 36.63 47.79 21.34
N ASP A 701 35.31 47.85 21.60
CA ASP A 701 34.32 48.88 21.19
C ASP A 701 33.97 49.14 19.70
N SER A 702 32.86 49.84 19.36
CA SER A 702 31.46 49.94 19.88
C SER A 702 30.65 50.90 18.97
N ILE A 703 29.31 50.86 19.02
CA ILE A 703 28.37 51.93 18.56
C ILE A 703 28.33 52.19 17.01
N ALA A 704 27.36 52.95 16.46
CA ALA A 704 25.97 52.57 16.13
C ALA A 704 25.26 53.68 15.30
N ALA A 705 24.15 53.32 14.62
CA ALA A 705 22.96 54.13 14.27
C ALA A 705 22.94 55.16 13.09
N LYS A 706 21.73 55.30 12.52
CA LYS A 706 21.19 56.35 11.59
C LYS A 706 21.70 56.28 10.12
N THR A 707 21.01 56.79 9.08
CA THR A 707 19.84 57.73 8.99
C THR A 707 18.92 57.42 7.77
N ALA A 708 17.72 58.04 7.70
CA ALA A 708 16.80 58.10 6.55
C ALA A 708 17.01 59.45 5.76
N PRO A 709 16.14 60.01 4.86
CA PRO A 709 14.75 59.66 4.43
C PRO A 709 14.42 59.89 2.91
N GLU A 710 13.12 59.89 2.55
CA GLU A 710 12.36 60.84 1.65
C GLU A 710 11.20 60.15 0.86
N GLN A 711 9.92 60.53 1.12
CA GLN A 711 8.97 61.33 0.29
C GLN A 711 8.33 60.58 -0.93
N SER A 712 7.04 60.71 -1.31
CA SER A 712 5.98 61.72 -1.03
C SER A 712 4.51 61.16 -1.07
N ALA A 713 3.49 62.04 -0.95
CA ALA A 713 2.03 61.81 -0.74
C ALA A 713 1.22 61.27 -1.97
N SER A 714 -0.11 61.04 -2.02
CA SER A 714 -1.33 61.56 -1.30
C SER A 714 -2.54 60.58 -1.47
N LEU A 715 -3.51 60.41 -0.55
CA LEU A 715 -4.76 61.20 -0.25
C LEU A 715 -5.76 61.33 -1.43
N ASP A 716 -7.10 61.15 -1.32
CA ASP A 716 -7.99 60.63 -0.24
C ASP A 716 -9.41 60.19 -0.79
N THR A 717 -10.26 59.70 0.13
CA THR A 717 -11.63 59.11 0.18
C THR A 717 -12.85 59.57 -0.69
N SER A 718 -13.78 58.60 -0.90
CA SER A 718 -15.29 58.53 -0.77
C SER A 718 -16.18 59.82 -0.70
N PRO A 719 -17.53 59.84 -1.01
CA PRO A 719 -18.54 58.78 -0.72
C PRO A 719 -19.89 58.67 -1.53
N ALA A 720 -20.64 57.58 -1.27
CA ALA A 720 -22.12 57.37 -1.11
C ALA A 720 -23.27 58.03 -1.95
N ARG A 721 -24.21 57.14 -2.38
CA ARG A 721 -25.72 57.16 -2.30
C ARG A 721 -26.67 57.65 -3.43
N GLN A 722 -27.77 56.85 -3.55
CA GLN A 722 -29.17 57.09 -4.00
C GLN A 722 -29.67 56.91 -5.46
N ASP A 723 -30.69 56.04 -5.57
CA ASP A 723 -31.96 56.03 -6.35
C ASP A 723 -31.95 56.30 -7.89
N ASN A 724 -32.59 55.47 -8.74
CA ASN A 724 -34.06 55.36 -8.82
C ASN A 724 -34.64 54.12 -9.59
N SER A 725 -35.97 54.00 -9.63
CA SER A 725 -36.82 52.86 -10.03
C SER A 725 -37.13 52.61 -11.53
N SER A 726 -37.62 51.40 -11.90
CA SER A 726 -38.96 51.20 -12.52
C SER A 726 -39.39 49.73 -12.77
N SER A 727 -40.68 49.44 -12.53
CA SER A 727 -41.63 48.40 -13.10
C SER A 727 -41.10 47.19 -13.93
N SER A 728 -41.64 45.95 -13.88
CA SER A 728 -42.97 45.38 -13.46
C SER A 728 -42.83 43.83 -13.26
N SER A 729 -43.83 42.95 -12.95
CA SER A 729 -45.17 42.95 -12.30
C SER A 729 -45.63 41.48 -12.06
N ASN A 730 -46.50 41.21 -11.07
CA ASN A 730 -47.14 39.88 -10.82
C ASN A 730 -48.56 39.77 -11.44
N PRO A 731 -49.17 38.55 -11.52
CA PRO A 731 -49.96 37.96 -10.41
C PRO A 731 -49.51 36.51 -10.06
N VAL A 732 -49.68 35.91 -8.87
CA VAL A 732 -50.67 35.96 -7.76
C VAL A 732 -51.92 35.09 -7.95
N GLU A 733 -51.92 33.89 -7.34
CA GLU A 733 -52.97 33.25 -6.50
C GLU A 733 -52.29 32.11 -5.66
N LYS A 734 -52.49 31.96 -4.34
CA LYS A 734 -53.58 31.29 -3.58
C LYS A 734 -53.70 29.76 -3.86
N THR A 735 -53.82 28.83 -2.90
CA THR A 735 -53.95 28.90 -1.41
C THR A 735 -53.41 27.60 -0.72
N THR A 736 -53.29 27.59 0.61
CA THR A 736 -52.97 26.46 1.54
C THR A 736 -54.22 25.61 1.91
N PRO A 737 -54.19 24.53 2.77
CA PRO A 737 -53.11 23.90 3.58
C PRO A 737 -53.04 22.34 3.54
N SER A 738 -52.23 21.76 4.45
CA SER A 738 -52.05 20.34 4.86
C SER A 738 -53.29 19.72 5.59
N PRO A 739 -53.35 18.45 6.13
CA PRO A 739 -52.26 17.65 6.77
C PRO A 739 -52.31 16.07 6.70
N GLU A 740 -51.30 15.45 7.36
CA GLU A 740 -51.33 14.23 8.22
C GLU A 740 -51.44 12.75 7.73
N THR A 741 -50.48 11.94 8.24
CA THR A 741 -50.49 10.46 8.45
C THR A 741 -50.52 9.54 7.20
N ALA A 742 -50.19 8.24 7.24
CA ALA A 742 -49.83 7.33 8.34
C ALA A 742 -48.72 6.32 7.95
N SER A 743 -48.31 5.48 8.90
CA SER A 743 -47.32 4.39 8.76
C SER A 743 -47.87 3.10 8.14
N VAL A 744 -47.06 2.45 7.30
CA VAL A 744 -46.77 1.00 7.32
C VAL A 744 -45.28 0.82 7.03
#